data_AF-A0A5U6PEM2-F1
#
_entry.id   AF-A0A5U6PEM2-F1
#
_cell.length_a   1.000
_cell.length_b   1.000
_cell.length_c   1.000
_cell.angle_alpha   90.00
_cell.angle_beta   90.00
_cell.angle_gamma   90.00
#
_symmetry.space_group_name_H-M   'P 1'
#
loop_
_entity.id
_entity.type
_entity.pdbx_description
1 polymer ?
#
loop_
_entity_poly.entity_id
_entity_poly.type
_entity_poly.pdbx_seq_one_letter_code
_entity_poly.pdbx_strand_id
1 'polypeptide(L)'
;IENYNTFINLTVPEDLREPVKEILSDISNRKIVDAKKKIDLIASIKNQTKEVNDLFLLLRIKADLVEDANSHSEFSILNEIVLSSNNEMIKDLSLSLLLRLEFNKFGKDRMMDRYNATDVKGPFSRALLLELTLSEEVLQERASTGKHGLTEEELIGLISGLFRVKNFETALDVAIFLVDYFPSYNSRVIHLFARGMLLNQDIVGDDYWLLSQKEKDRITSLIEETLKLYTESEGNDFRLFNVIVPCYLFTKESDERLRDICKKNIESVDKIDHEFANDFRILHLNDQEQESHPVNIIKKCQHDNAYKDSVIKGVLSNDLISLSDFILVRGLIEDTSLIDWIDKGGLLQTDTAKLSELFSKLKLYLYVEQNDVSRRNSKIVDDIIEEIVNYDSNDFKSINSTFIFNISEDLRVVERNNHLCEIMGKYFDNKHSYWCSPIVYQYLIGLFETGLYQAFSSLYDIVDNTDKPILIHTMALSIYYSHNEMEKALSLIEEHNANQDLDFIRLKLHVFEKSGDFSAIEKVVNNIDYKNFNEPTNSLLRLSDKIISLGYTSFGHDLAIKFFLDSPEKNYMFVSHICLRIMMSNRSNHEFIPSDDVEGVVCGVSYNDNGKELTKIIVAGSSINSNYFMSSDSPVAKVLLNSKLDEVNKVGMKRLILKERMPPYVAVLRLAHEIRNESNDGTDLFQSISLPSDPEEMINVIKDFLPKKEPKQDLNINENIPVNFRLDLIAKNEQVKASLISLTDKNIKIKDFEAGG
;
A
#
# COMPACT_ATOMS: atom_id res chain seq x y z
N ILE A 1 11.37 -51.60 4.18
CA ILE A 1 11.12 -50.21 4.56
C ILE A 1 10.35 -50.27 5.86
N GLU A 2 11.06 -50.27 6.98
CA GLU A 2 10.44 -50.18 8.30
C GLU A 2 9.91 -48.76 8.45
N ASN A 3 8.60 -48.61 8.32
CA ASN A 3 7.92 -47.36 8.54
C ASN A 3 7.38 -47.35 9.98
N TYR A 4 6.92 -46.21 10.46
CA TYR A 4 6.23 -46.10 11.74
C TYR A 4 5.04 -47.08 11.87
N ASN A 5 4.38 -47.35 10.74
CA ASN A 5 3.35 -48.37 10.60
C ASN A 5 3.87 -49.80 10.80
N THR A 6 5.12 -50.09 10.44
CA THR A 6 5.77 -51.40 10.67
C THR A 6 6.07 -51.60 12.15
N PHE A 7 6.52 -50.54 12.85
CA PHE A 7 6.69 -50.54 14.32
C PHE A 7 5.40 -50.85 15.05
N ILE A 8 4.33 -50.14 14.69
CA ILE A 8 3.01 -50.33 15.31
C ILE A 8 2.45 -51.72 14.98
N ASN A 9 2.60 -52.18 13.73
CA ASN A 9 2.12 -53.51 13.33
C ASN A 9 2.85 -54.67 14.03
N LEU A 10 4.13 -54.50 14.38
CA LEU A 10 4.95 -55.54 15.02
C LEU A 10 4.91 -55.50 16.56
N THR A 11 4.64 -54.35 17.16
CA THR A 11 4.80 -54.11 18.61
C THR A 11 3.47 -53.94 19.34
N VAL A 12 2.41 -53.55 18.63
CA VAL A 12 1.12 -53.18 19.23
C VAL A 12 0.06 -54.24 18.86
N PRO A 13 -0.72 -54.75 19.83
CA PRO A 13 -1.85 -55.65 19.56
C PRO A 13 -2.80 -55.05 18.52
N GLU A 14 -3.43 -55.88 17.68
CA GLU A 14 -4.28 -55.40 16.56
C GLU A 14 -5.29 -54.33 16.97
N ASP A 15 -5.92 -54.52 18.12
CA ASP A 15 -6.95 -53.64 18.68
C ASP A 15 -6.41 -52.26 19.12
N LEU A 16 -5.10 -52.13 19.32
CA LEU A 16 -4.43 -50.91 19.79
C LEU A 16 -3.59 -50.23 18.70
N ARG A 17 -3.47 -50.82 17.51
CA ARG A 17 -2.66 -50.27 16.41
C ARG A 17 -3.16 -48.91 15.94
N GLU A 18 -4.44 -48.78 15.64
CA GLU A 18 -5.04 -47.50 15.21
C GLU A 18 -4.97 -46.42 16.30
N PRO A 19 -5.34 -46.70 17.58
CA PRO A 19 -5.17 -45.74 18.65
C PRO A 19 -3.72 -45.25 18.85
N VAL A 20 -2.73 -46.14 18.74
CA VAL A 20 -1.31 -45.76 18.85
C VAL A 20 -0.86 -44.94 17.63
N LYS A 21 -1.31 -45.26 16.41
CA LYS A 21 -1.08 -44.41 15.22
C LYS A 21 -1.66 -43.01 15.43
N GLU A 22 -2.86 -42.92 15.98
CA GLU A 22 -3.50 -41.64 16.27
C GLU A 22 -2.73 -40.82 17.31
N ILE A 23 -2.30 -41.43 18.42
CA ILE A 23 -1.48 -40.74 19.44
C ILE A 23 -0.21 -40.17 18.82
N LEU A 24 0.42 -40.95 17.95
CA LEU A 24 1.71 -40.58 17.38
C LEU A 24 1.55 -39.55 16.27
N SER A 25 0.47 -39.65 15.50
CA SER A 25 0.01 -38.57 14.64
C SER A 25 -0.26 -37.29 15.44
N ASP A 26 -0.94 -37.37 16.59
CA ASP A 26 -1.22 -36.22 17.45
C ASP A 26 0.07 -35.63 18.05
N ILE A 27 1.04 -36.44 18.47
CA ILE A 27 2.36 -35.97 18.93
C ILE A 27 3.12 -35.27 17.79
N SER A 28 3.15 -35.89 16.60
CA SER A 28 3.81 -35.33 15.41
C SER A 28 3.14 -34.05 14.90
N ASN A 29 1.82 -33.95 15.06
CA ASN A 29 1.01 -32.77 14.72
C ASN A 29 0.84 -31.79 15.90
N ARG A 30 1.60 -31.96 16.98
CA ARG A 30 1.62 -31.09 18.18
C ARG A 30 0.26 -30.90 18.87
N LYS A 31 -0.68 -31.83 18.68
CA LYS A 31 -1.91 -31.95 19.47
C LYS A 31 -1.61 -32.66 20.80
N ILE A 32 -0.64 -32.13 21.56
CA ILE A 32 -0.05 -32.80 22.74
C ILE A 32 -1.08 -33.08 23.82
N VAL A 33 -2.02 -32.16 24.04
CA VAL A 33 -3.13 -32.34 24.99
C VAL A 33 -4.03 -33.50 24.57
N ASP A 34 -4.34 -33.62 23.29
CA ASP A 34 -5.17 -34.71 22.77
C ASP A 34 -4.43 -36.05 22.78
N ALA A 35 -3.13 -36.03 22.44
CA ALA A 35 -2.25 -37.19 22.57
C ALA A 35 -2.21 -37.70 24.02
N LYS A 36 -2.00 -36.81 24.99
CA LYS A 36 -1.99 -37.13 26.43
C LYS A 36 -3.35 -37.68 26.89
N LYS A 37 -4.46 -37.06 26.48
CA LYS A 37 -5.82 -37.56 26.77
C LYS A 37 -6.06 -38.96 26.20
N LYS A 38 -5.62 -39.22 24.96
CA LYS A 38 -5.74 -40.54 24.32
C LYS A 38 -4.86 -41.58 25.03
N ILE A 39 -3.62 -41.21 25.39
CA ILE A 39 -2.72 -42.05 26.19
C ILE A 39 -3.40 -42.41 27.53
N ASP A 40 -3.90 -41.43 28.28
CA ASP A 40 -4.54 -41.65 29.59
C ASP A 40 -5.83 -42.50 29.47
N LEU A 41 -6.63 -42.26 28.44
CA LEU A 41 -7.85 -43.03 28.16
C LEU A 41 -7.53 -44.51 27.92
N ILE A 42 -6.52 -44.79 27.09
CA ILE A 42 -6.16 -46.16 26.73
C ILE A 42 -5.43 -46.84 27.88
N ALA A 43 -4.54 -46.13 28.59
CA ALA A 43 -3.84 -46.66 29.76
C ALA A 43 -4.80 -47.03 30.92
N SER A 44 -6.02 -46.48 30.94
CA SER A 44 -7.06 -46.83 31.94
C SER A 44 -7.72 -48.21 31.74
N ILE A 45 -7.51 -48.84 30.58
CA ILE A 45 -8.07 -50.16 30.26
C ILE A 45 -7.27 -51.25 31.02
N LYS A 46 -7.92 -51.96 31.96
CA LYS A 46 -7.31 -53.06 32.72
C LYS A 46 -6.98 -54.26 31.80
N ASN A 47 -5.86 -54.93 32.07
CA ASN A 47 -5.28 -56.11 31.37
C ASN A 47 -4.38 -55.83 30.14
N GLN A 48 -3.67 -54.71 30.09
CA GLN A 48 -2.63 -54.48 29.06
C GLN A 48 -1.32 -55.21 29.40
N THR A 49 -0.55 -55.60 28.37
CA THR A 49 0.78 -56.20 28.54
C THR A 49 1.78 -55.16 29.06
N LYS A 50 2.85 -55.61 29.74
CA LYS A 50 3.92 -54.72 30.23
C LYS A 50 4.50 -53.85 29.10
N GLU A 51 4.73 -54.43 27.92
CA GLU A 51 5.29 -53.72 26.76
C GLU A 51 4.38 -52.59 26.25
N VAL A 52 3.06 -52.77 26.30
CA VAL A 52 2.10 -51.71 25.92
C VAL A 52 2.12 -50.57 26.93
N ASN A 53 2.20 -50.88 28.23
CA ASN A 53 2.34 -49.86 29.29
C ASN A 53 3.67 -49.11 29.18
N ASP A 54 4.77 -49.82 28.94
CA ASP A 54 6.10 -49.23 28.73
C ASP A 54 6.08 -48.30 27.50
N LEU A 55 5.45 -48.72 26.40
CA LEU A 55 5.28 -47.87 25.21
C LEU A 55 4.50 -46.59 25.53
N PHE A 56 3.32 -46.67 26.16
CA PHE A 56 2.54 -45.47 26.50
C PHE A 56 3.29 -44.52 27.44
N LEU A 57 4.08 -45.06 28.38
CA LEU A 57 4.96 -44.27 29.24
C LEU A 57 6.04 -43.55 28.42
N LEU A 58 6.70 -44.25 27.48
CA LEU A 58 7.68 -43.64 26.58
C LEU A 58 7.06 -42.57 25.67
N LEU A 59 5.85 -42.80 25.17
CA LEU A 59 5.13 -41.82 24.35
C LEU A 59 4.73 -40.58 25.15
N ARG A 60 4.35 -40.76 26.42
CA ARG A 60 4.09 -39.65 27.34
C ARG A 60 5.36 -38.85 27.61
N ILE A 61 6.47 -39.52 27.93
CA ILE A 61 7.78 -38.86 28.13
C ILE A 61 8.20 -38.13 26.84
N LYS A 62 8.02 -38.75 25.67
CA LYS A 62 8.29 -38.11 24.38
C LYS A 62 7.41 -36.87 24.18
N ALA A 63 6.12 -36.94 24.51
CA ALA A 63 5.20 -35.81 24.43
C ALA A 63 5.58 -34.67 25.38
N ASP A 64 6.02 -35.00 26.60
CA ASP A 64 6.52 -34.03 27.59
C ASP A 64 7.82 -33.35 27.12
N LEU A 65 8.78 -34.11 26.59
CA LEU A 65 10.03 -33.58 26.02
C LEU A 65 9.83 -32.73 24.76
N VAL A 66 8.76 -33.01 24.03
CA VAL A 66 8.32 -32.26 22.87
C VAL A 66 7.74 -30.90 23.29
N GLU A 67 7.05 -30.82 24.43
CA GLU A 67 6.48 -29.60 25.01
C GLU A 67 7.53 -28.75 25.76
N ASP A 68 8.39 -29.40 26.54
CA ASP A 68 9.52 -28.80 27.25
C ASP A 68 10.74 -29.73 27.19
N ALA A 69 11.78 -29.28 26.49
CA ALA A 69 13.04 -30.01 26.34
C ALA A 69 13.79 -30.25 27.67
N ASN A 70 13.44 -29.49 28.71
CA ASN A 70 13.96 -29.62 30.08
C ASN A 70 13.02 -30.40 31.00
N SER A 71 11.90 -30.94 30.50
CA SER A 71 10.96 -31.69 31.33
C SER A 71 11.67 -32.83 32.06
N HIS A 72 11.46 -32.87 33.37
CA HIS A 72 12.09 -33.86 34.23
C HIS A 72 11.49 -35.25 33.95
N SER A 73 12.27 -36.10 33.29
CA SER A 73 12.00 -37.53 33.18
C SER A 73 13.02 -38.32 34.01
N GLU A 74 12.56 -39.34 34.70
CA GLU A 74 13.39 -40.13 35.61
C GLU A 74 14.33 -41.06 34.83
N PHE A 75 15.63 -40.79 34.88
CA PHE A 75 16.70 -41.64 34.31
C PHE A 75 16.56 -43.12 34.70
N SER A 76 16.10 -43.40 35.93
CA SER A 76 15.89 -44.75 36.47
C SER A 76 14.85 -45.53 35.65
N ILE A 77 13.71 -44.91 35.33
CA ILE A 77 12.60 -45.53 34.60
C ILE A 77 13.04 -45.88 33.17
N LEU A 78 13.68 -44.94 32.47
CA LEU A 78 14.18 -45.18 31.11
C LEU A 78 15.25 -46.28 31.09
N ASN A 79 16.19 -46.24 32.03
CA ASN A 79 17.23 -47.26 32.11
C ASN A 79 16.66 -48.65 32.47
N GLU A 80 15.60 -48.73 33.29
CA GLU A 80 14.89 -49.98 33.58
C GLU A 80 14.18 -50.55 32.34
N ILE A 81 13.54 -49.70 31.52
CA ILE A 81 12.87 -50.15 30.28
C ILE A 81 13.91 -50.66 29.26
N VAL A 82 15.04 -49.97 29.10
CA VAL A 82 16.15 -50.42 28.23
C VAL A 82 16.64 -51.83 28.64
N LEU A 83 16.74 -52.10 29.95
CA LEU A 83 17.23 -53.38 30.47
C LEU A 83 16.16 -54.50 30.48
N SER A 84 14.89 -54.16 30.70
CA SER A 84 13.84 -55.14 31.05
C SER A 84 12.83 -55.44 29.94
N SER A 85 12.76 -54.63 28.87
CA SER A 85 11.89 -54.91 27.72
C SER A 85 12.42 -56.09 26.88
N ASN A 86 11.54 -56.81 26.18
CA ASN A 86 11.95 -57.82 25.18
C ASN A 86 11.81 -57.30 23.75
N ASN A 87 11.20 -56.14 23.56
CA ASN A 87 11.00 -55.53 22.25
C ASN A 87 12.15 -54.56 21.92
N GLU A 88 12.88 -54.85 20.84
CA GLU A 88 14.06 -54.06 20.43
C GLU A 88 13.75 -52.60 20.10
N MET A 89 12.56 -52.30 19.57
CA MET A 89 12.18 -50.91 19.27
C MET A 89 11.76 -50.12 20.51
N ILE A 90 11.08 -50.75 21.49
CA ILE A 90 10.82 -50.12 22.79
C ILE A 90 12.15 -49.79 23.48
N LYS A 91 13.13 -50.71 23.40
CA LYS A 91 14.49 -50.46 23.88
C LYS A 91 15.16 -49.30 23.15
N ASP A 92 15.10 -49.25 21.82
CA ASP A 92 15.71 -48.19 21.03
C ASP A 92 15.07 -46.82 21.29
N LEU A 93 13.75 -46.75 21.38
CA LEU A 93 13.03 -45.52 21.74
C LEU A 93 13.42 -45.06 23.16
N SER A 94 13.42 -45.97 24.14
CA SER A 94 13.84 -45.66 25.51
C SER A 94 15.30 -45.22 25.58
N LEU A 95 16.19 -45.88 24.82
CA LEU A 95 17.59 -45.50 24.68
C LEU A 95 17.73 -44.11 24.08
N SER A 96 16.98 -43.78 23.02
CA SER A 96 17.04 -42.43 22.41
C SER A 96 16.66 -41.33 23.40
N LEU A 97 15.60 -41.53 24.19
CA LEU A 97 15.17 -40.57 25.22
C LEU A 97 16.23 -40.46 26.33
N LEU A 98 16.80 -41.59 26.76
CA LEU A 98 17.86 -41.62 27.77
C LEU A 98 19.13 -40.89 27.28
N LEU A 99 19.53 -41.10 26.03
CA LEU A 99 20.68 -40.44 25.41
C LEU A 99 20.46 -38.93 25.28
N ARG A 100 19.25 -38.48 24.93
CA ARG A 100 18.88 -37.05 24.90
C ARG A 100 19.05 -36.42 26.28
N LEU A 101 18.58 -37.08 27.34
CA LEU A 101 18.75 -36.61 28.71
C LEU A 101 20.22 -36.58 29.14
N GLU A 102 21.01 -37.60 28.77
CA GLU A 102 22.44 -37.62 29.07
C GLU A 102 23.20 -36.52 28.33
N PHE A 103 22.86 -36.28 27.07
CA PHE A 103 23.44 -35.17 26.32
C PHE A 103 23.13 -33.82 27.00
N ASN A 104 21.87 -33.58 27.34
CA ASN A 104 21.44 -32.34 27.99
C ASN A 104 22.11 -32.13 29.37
N LYS A 105 22.34 -33.21 30.13
CA LYS A 105 22.87 -33.12 31.50
C LYS A 105 24.40 -33.22 31.61
N PHE A 106 25.03 -34.01 30.74
CA PHE A 106 26.45 -34.39 30.86
C PHE A 106 27.26 -34.15 29.58
N GLY A 107 26.62 -33.74 28.48
CA GLY A 107 27.28 -33.43 27.22
C GLY A 107 27.57 -34.64 26.32
N LYS A 108 28.21 -34.34 25.19
CA LYS A 108 28.45 -35.28 24.07
C LYS A 108 29.19 -36.55 24.48
N ASP A 109 30.28 -36.42 25.22
CA ASP A 109 31.16 -37.56 25.52
C ASP A 109 30.43 -38.64 26.31
N ARG A 110 29.63 -38.23 27.32
CA ARG A 110 28.86 -39.15 28.15
C ARG A 110 27.76 -39.88 27.37
N MET A 111 27.06 -39.17 26.50
CA MET A 111 26.07 -39.76 25.59
C MET A 111 26.74 -40.81 24.67
N MET A 112 27.92 -40.48 24.12
CA MET A 112 28.65 -41.37 23.22
C MET A 112 29.18 -42.61 23.94
N ASP A 113 29.65 -42.49 25.18
CA ASP A 113 30.06 -43.64 26.00
C ASP A 113 28.90 -44.64 26.15
N ARG A 114 27.69 -44.16 26.49
CA ARG A 114 26.51 -45.02 26.60
C ARG A 114 26.09 -45.60 25.25
N TYR A 115 26.05 -44.77 24.21
CA TYR A 115 25.68 -45.23 22.88
C TYR A 115 26.62 -46.36 22.40
N ASN A 116 27.92 -46.22 22.62
CA ASN A 116 28.90 -47.22 22.24
C ASN A 116 28.82 -48.48 23.10
N ALA A 117 28.49 -48.36 24.39
CA ALA A 117 28.34 -49.49 25.31
C ALA A 117 27.02 -50.27 25.15
N THR A 118 26.08 -49.81 24.33
CA THR A 118 24.75 -50.42 24.16
C THR A 118 24.66 -51.14 22.82
N ASP A 119 24.24 -52.41 22.82
CA ASP A 119 24.15 -53.23 21.60
C ASP A 119 22.87 -52.96 20.80
N VAL A 120 21.78 -52.55 21.45
CA VAL A 120 20.47 -52.31 20.82
C VAL A 120 20.43 -50.90 20.23
N LYS A 121 20.74 -50.78 18.94
CA LYS A 121 20.73 -49.52 18.17
C LYS A 121 19.73 -49.62 17.02
N GLY A 122 18.73 -48.76 17.02
CA GLY A 122 17.70 -48.69 15.99
C GLY A 122 17.57 -47.28 15.38
N PRO A 123 16.48 -47.02 14.64
CA PRO A 123 16.22 -45.73 13.99
C PRO A 123 16.23 -44.52 14.94
N PHE A 124 15.66 -44.63 16.14
CA PHE A 124 15.49 -43.49 17.05
C PHE A 124 16.83 -43.06 17.67
N SER A 125 17.65 -44.00 18.13
CA SER A 125 18.98 -43.67 18.67
C SER A 125 19.96 -43.23 17.57
N ARG A 126 19.84 -43.75 16.34
CA ARG A 126 20.61 -43.27 15.17
C ARG A 126 20.21 -41.86 14.73
N ALA A 127 18.92 -41.54 14.71
CA ALA A 127 18.42 -40.19 14.43
C ALA A 127 19.03 -39.14 15.38
N LEU A 128 19.07 -39.47 16.68
CA LEU A 128 19.67 -38.59 17.68
C LEU A 128 21.18 -38.39 17.48
N LEU A 129 21.89 -39.44 17.05
CA LEU A 129 23.31 -39.35 16.73
C LEU A 129 23.55 -38.35 15.58
N LEU A 130 22.76 -38.47 14.50
CA LEU A 130 22.78 -37.57 13.35
C LEU A 130 22.51 -36.12 13.78
N GLU A 131 21.50 -35.91 14.63
CA GLU A 131 21.12 -34.58 15.11
C GLU A 131 22.24 -33.92 15.93
N LEU A 132 22.79 -34.61 16.94
CA LEU A 132 23.55 -33.96 18.00
C LEU A 132 25.07 -34.09 17.91
N THR A 133 25.61 -35.11 17.24
CA THR A 133 26.99 -35.54 17.51
C THR A 133 27.93 -35.63 16.30
N LEU A 134 27.41 -35.98 15.12
CA LEU A 134 28.24 -36.23 13.94
C LEU A 134 28.87 -34.95 13.36
N SER A 135 29.97 -35.08 12.63
CA SER A 135 30.61 -33.94 11.95
C SER A 135 29.87 -33.59 10.65
N GLU A 136 30.15 -32.39 10.12
CA GLU A 136 29.56 -31.93 8.86
C GLU A 136 29.85 -32.89 7.70
N GLU A 137 31.08 -33.39 7.58
CA GLU A 137 31.48 -34.28 6.47
C GLU A 137 30.69 -35.59 6.49
N VAL A 138 30.48 -36.15 7.67
CA VAL A 138 29.70 -37.40 7.84
C VAL A 138 28.22 -37.16 7.52
N LEU A 139 27.67 -36.00 7.90
CA LEU A 139 26.28 -35.65 7.59
C LEU A 139 26.08 -35.45 6.09
N GLN A 140 27.00 -34.76 5.41
CA GLN A 140 26.95 -34.60 3.95
C GLN A 140 27.07 -35.94 3.23
N GLU A 141 28.01 -36.80 3.63
CA GLU A 141 28.15 -38.14 3.05
C GLU A 141 26.85 -38.93 3.18
N ARG A 142 26.23 -38.91 4.36
CA ARG A 142 24.94 -39.56 4.62
C ARG A 142 23.81 -38.97 3.77
N ALA A 143 23.79 -37.66 3.56
CA ALA A 143 22.82 -37.00 2.69
C ALA A 143 23.01 -37.37 1.21
N SER A 144 24.25 -37.46 0.72
CA SER A 144 24.53 -37.72 -0.69
C SER A 144 24.41 -39.20 -1.08
N THR A 145 24.94 -40.12 -0.29
CA THR A 145 25.02 -41.55 -0.65
C THR A 145 24.10 -42.45 0.19
N GLY A 146 23.74 -42.00 1.39
CA GLY A 146 23.02 -42.82 2.37
C GLY A 146 21.52 -42.55 2.50
N LYS A 147 21.00 -41.41 2.00
CA LYS A 147 19.64 -40.94 2.33
C LYS A 147 18.51 -41.89 1.96
N HIS A 148 18.66 -42.66 0.88
CA HIS A 148 17.65 -43.63 0.43
C HIS A 148 17.48 -44.83 1.38
N GLY A 149 18.48 -45.09 2.24
CA GLY A 149 18.44 -46.16 3.23
C GLY A 149 17.98 -45.72 4.62
N LEU A 150 17.67 -44.43 4.80
CA LEU A 150 17.27 -43.86 6.09
C LEU A 150 15.74 -43.91 6.28
N THR A 151 15.34 -44.10 7.53
CA THR A 151 13.94 -43.97 7.98
C THR A 151 13.50 -42.51 8.06
N GLU A 152 12.19 -42.26 8.22
CA GLU A 152 11.65 -40.90 8.41
C GLU A 152 12.34 -40.19 9.59
N GLU A 153 12.48 -40.87 10.73
CA GLU A 153 13.15 -40.33 11.92
C GLU A 153 14.62 -40.01 11.69
N GLU A 154 15.36 -40.88 10.99
CA GLU A 154 16.77 -40.65 10.69
C GLU A 154 16.95 -39.48 9.72
N LEU A 155 16.05 -39.30 8.74
CA LEU A 155 16.05 -38.14 7.85
C LEU A 155 15.77 -36.85 8.62
N ILE A 156 14.83 -36.84 9.57
CA ILE A 156 14.56 -35.69 10.45
C ILE A 156 15.79 -35.37 11.31
N GLY A 157 16.43 -36.40 11.88
CA GLY A 157 17.68 -36.25 12.64
C GLY A 157 18.82 -35.71 11.79
N LEU A 158 18.95 -36.17 10.55
CA LEU A 158 19.93 -35.68 9.58
C LEU A 158 19.71 -34.20 9.24
N ILE A 159 18.47 -33.78 8.94
CA ILE A 159 18.14 -32.37 8.67
C ILE A 159 18.48 -31.49 9.88
N SER A 160 18.11 -31.92 11.08
CA SER A 160 18.41 -31.20 12.32
C SER A 160 19.93 -31.10 12.58
N GLY A 161 20.67 -32.16 12.27
CA GLY A 161 22.12 -32.17 12.31
C GLY A 161 22.75 -31.20 11.31
N LEU A 162 22.20 -31.12 10.08
CA LEU A 162 22.63 -30.18 9.05
C LEU A 162 22.34 -28.73 9.44
N PHE A 163 21.21 -28.46 10.12
CA PHE A 163 20.94 -27.14 10.70
C PHE A 163 21.98 -26.76 11.77
N ARG A 164 22.37 -27.71 12.64
CA ARG A 164 23.39 -27.47 13.68
C ARG A 164 24.74 -27.06 13.08
N VAL A 165 25.14 -27.68 11.96
CA VAL A 165 26.39 -27.35 11.26
C VAL A 165 26.21 -26.24 10.21
N LYS A 166 25.03 -25.59 10.15
CA LYS A 166 24.69 -24.50 9.23
C LYS A 166 24.82 -24.85 7.74
N ASN A 167 24.61 -26.12 7.38
CA ASN A 167 24.60 -26.55 5.98
C ASN A 167 23.16 -26.60 5.44
N PHE A 168 22.57 -25.42 5.19
CA PHE A 168 21.14 -25.31 4.87
C PHE A 168 20.77 -25.78 3.47
N GLU A 169 21.69 -25.69 2.50
CA GLU A 169 21.49 -26.21 1.14
C GLU A 169 21.24 -27.73 1.17
N THR A 170 22.15 -28.48 1.80
CA THR A 170 22.00 -29.94 1.95
C THR A 170 20.78 -30.27 2.82
N ALA A 171 20.48 -29.47 3.84
CA ALA A 171 19.31 -29.67 4.68
C ALA A 171 18.01 -29.55 3.86
N LEU A 172 17.93 -28.58 2.95
CA LEU A 172 16.79 -28.40 2.05
C LEU A 172 16.66 -29.57 1.07
N ASP A 173 17.76 -30.05 0.49
CA ASP A 173 17.76 -31.22 -0.41
C ASP A 173 17.23 -32.48 0.29
N VAL A 174 17.61 -32.69 1.55
CA VAL A 174 17.13 -33.81 2.36
C VAL A 174 15.66 -33.59 2.78
N ALA A 175 15.25 -32.35 3.06
CA ALA A 175 13.86 -32.03 3.40
C ALA A 175 12.90 -32.20 2.21
N ILE A 176 13.31 -31.85 0.98
CA ILE A 176 12.55 -32.14 -0.25
C ILE A 176 12.37 -33.65 -0.39
N PHE A 177 13.46 -34.41 -0.23
CA PHE A 177 13.41 -35.88 -0.27
C PHE A 177 12.48 -36.46 0.80
N LEU A 178 12.49 -35.91 2.02
CA LEU A 178 11.60 -36.30 3.11
C LEU A 178 10.12 -36.08 2.74
N VAL A 179 9.78 -34.93 2.15
CA VAL A 179 8.41 -34.63 1.72
C VAL A 179 7.96 -35.59 0.62
N ASP A 180 8.82 -35.87 -0.35
CA ASP A 180 8.49 -36.73 -1.50
C ASP A 180 8.26 -38.20 -1.09
N TYR A 181 9.09 -38.73 -0.18
CA TYR A 181 9.05 -40.14 0.23
C TYR A 181 8.16 -40.40 1.46
N PHE A 182 8.01 -39.41 2.34
CA PHE A 182 7.22 -39.47 3.57
C PHE A 182 6.33 -38.23 3.69
N PRO A 183 5.30 -38.08 2.83
CA PRO A 183 4.45 -36.90 2.82
C PRO A 183 3.60 -36.85 4.10
N SER A 184 3.86 -35.86 4.94
CA SER A 184 3.16 -35.62 6.20
C SER A 184 3.09 -34.12 6.48
N TYR A 185 2.22 -33.71 7.41
CA TYR A 185 2.21 -32.33 7.91
C TYR A 185 3.59 -31.95 8.48
N ASN A 186 4.19 -32.86 9.25
CA ASN A 186 5.49 -32.64 9.87
C ASN A 186 6.63 -32.53 8.83
N SER A 187 6.65 -33.35 7.77
CA SER A 187 7.68 -33.22 6.73
C SER A 187 7.57 -31.89 5.98
N ARG A 188 6.35 -31.40 5.73
CA ARG A 188 6.10 -30.05 5.17
C ARG A 188 6.56 -28.92 6.09
N VAL A 189 6.33 -29.03 7.40
CA VAL A 189 6.82 -28.04 8.39
C VAL A 189 8.36 -28.03 8.45
N ILE A 190 9.01 -29.20 8.39
CA ILE A 190 10.47 -29.28 8.36
C ILE A 190 11.04 -28.69 7.06
N HIS A 191 10.37 -28.96 5.94
CA HIS A 191 10.70 -28.35 4.65
C HIS A 191 10.57 -26.81 4.69
N LEU A 192 9.51 -26.28 5.30
CA LEU A 192 9.35 -24.84 5.54
C LEU A 192 10.55 -24.26 6.32
N PHE A 193 11.00 -24.93 7.39
CA PHE A 193 12.17 -24.48 8.14
C PHE A 193 13.46 -24.53 7.33
N ALA A 194 13.68 -25.59 6.55
CA ALA A 194 14.87 -25.69 5.71
C ALA A 194 14.91 -24.56 4.66
N ARG A 195 13.75 -24.26 4.05
CA ARG A 195 13.60 -23.10 3.15
C ARG A 195 13.86 -21.78 3.86
N GLY A 196 13.28 -21.58 5.04
CA GLY A 196 13.43 -20.36 5.83
C GLY A 196 14.88 -20.12 6.27
N MET A 197 15.57 -21.17 6.72
CA MET A 197 16.97 -21.09 7.14
C MET A 197 17.92 -20.77 5.98
N LEU A 198 17.72 -21.42 4.81
CA LEU A 198 18.49 -21.11 3.62
C LEU A 198 18.23 -19.68 3.15
N LEU A 199 16.96 -19.25 3.11
CA LEU A 199 16.59 -17.89 2.75
C LEU A 199 17.22 -16.86 3.69
N ASN A 200 17.18 -17.10 5.00
CA ASN A 200 17.78 -16.22 6.00
C ASN A 200 19.31 -16.14 5.83
N GLN A 201 19.99 -17.21 5.45
CA GLN A 201 21.43 -17.15 5.14
C GLN A 201 21.71 -16.24 3.93
N ASP A 202 20.86 -16.30 2.90
CA ASP A 202 21.06 -15.54 1.67
C ASP A 202 20.85 -14.03 1.85
N ILE A 203 19.90 -13.62 2.71
CA ILE A 203 19.47 -12.22 2.86
C ILE A 203 19.89 -11.57 4.19
N VAL A 204 20.68 -12.27 5.01
CA VAL A 204 21.08 -11.77 6.33
C VAL A 204 21.86 -10.46 6.17
N GLY A 205 21.37 -9.41 6.84
CA GLY A 205 21.95 -8.06 6.78
C GLY A 205 21.42 -7.19 5.65
N ASP A 206 20.62 -7.74 4.73
CA ASP A 206 19.93 -6.95 3.70
C ASP A 206 18.63 -6.35 4.23
N ASP A 207 18.24 -5.22 3.66
CA ASP A 207 16.98 -4.57 3.97
C ASP A 207 15.89 -4.99 2.98
N TYR A 208 14.73 -5.43 3.49
CA TYR A 208 13.62 -5.92 2.68
C TYR A 208 13.20 -4.98 1.54
N TRP A 209 13.21 -3.67 1.75
CA TRP A 209 12.82 -2.69 0.73
C TRP A 209 13.86 -2.48 -0.37
N LEU A 210 15.08 -3.02 -0.20
CA LEU A 210 16.19 -2.93 -1.15
C LEU A 210 16.48 -4.24 -1.89
N LEU A 211 15.69 -5.28 -1.63
CA LEU A 211 15.82 -6.57 -2.30
C LEU A 211 15.43 -6.50 -3.78
N SER A 212 15.83 -7.52 -4.53
CA SER A 212 15.29 -7.80 -5.87
C SER A 212 13.88 -8.40 -5.81
N GLN A 213 13.15 -8.36 -6.93
CA GLN A 213 11.85 -9.03 -7.07
C GLN A 213 11.94 -10.52 -6.75
N LYS A 214 12.98 -11.20 -7.22
CA LYS A 214 13.18 -12.64 -7.01
C LYS A 214 13.32 -12.98 -5.52
N GLU A 215 14.04 -12.16 -4.75
CA GLU A 215 14.21 -12.37 -3.31
C GLU A 215 12.91 -12.08 -2.56
N LYS A 216 12.23 -10.98 -2.90
CA LYS A 216 10.90 -10.67 -2.36
C LYS A 216 9.90 -11.80 -2.62
N ASP A 217 9.88 -12.37 -3.83
CA ASP A 217 8.98 -13.47 -4.18
C ASP A 217 9.30 -14.75 -3.41
N ARG A 218 10.58 -15.03 -3.10
CA ARG A 218 10.96 -16.15 -2.22
C ARG A 218 10.39 -15.97 -0.81
N ILE A 219 10.42 -14.74 -0.27
CA ILE A 219 9.84 -14.40 1.03
C ILE A 219 8.32 -14.53 0.99
N THR A 220 7.66 -13.95 -0.02
CA THR A 220 6.21 -14.08 -0.20
C THR A 220 5.79 -15.54 -0.30
N SER A 221 6.51 -16.37 -1.07
CA SER A 221 6.26 -17.81 -1.16
C SER A 221 6.40 -18.53 0.19
N LEU A 222 7.39 -18.15 1.01
CA LEU A 222 7.57 -18.71 2.36
C LEU A 222 6.39 -18.32 3.28
N ILE A 223 5.93 -17.07 3.19
CA ILE A 223 4.76 -16.56 3.92
C ILE A 223 3.50 -17.34 3.52
N GLU A 224 3.24 -17.51 2.21
CA GLU A 224 2.07 -18.27 1.73
C GLU A 224 2.06 -19.73 2.23
N GLU A 225 3.22 -20.41 2.20
CA GLU A 225 3.32 -21.78 2.73
C GLU A 225 3.09 -21.81 4.24
N THR A 226 3.62 -20.83 4.97
CA THR A 226 3.43 -20.69 6.43
C THR A 226 1.95 -20.47 6.78
N LEU A 227 1.26 -19.58 6.07
CA LEU A 227 -0.17 -19.31 6.26
C LEU A 227 -1.03 -20.56 6.01
N LYS A 228 -0.68 -21.33 4.97
CA LYS A 228 -1.34 -22.61 4.67
C LYS A 228 -1.17 -23.61 5.81
N LEU A 229 0.06 -23.82 6.30
CA LEU A 229 0.36 -24.74 7.40
C LEU A 229 -0.24 -24.28 8.74
N TYR A 230 -0.29 -22.97 8.98
CA TYR A 230 -0.94 -22.40 10.15
C TYR A 230 -2.45 -22.71 10.14
N THR A 231 -3.11 -22.50 9.01
CA THR A 231 -4.54 -22.80 8.82
C THR A 231 -4.83 -24.30 8.99
N GLU A 232 -4.02 -25.18 8.39
CA GLU A 232 -4.15 -26.63 8.53
C GLU A 232 -4.00 -27.12 9.98
N SER A 233 -3.19 -26.42 10.79
CA SER A 233 -2.99 -26.75 12.21
C SER A 233 -3.99 -26.07 13.16
N GLU A 234 -4.89 -25.25 12.64
CA GLU A 234 -5.80 -24.39 13.42
C GLU A 234 -5.06 -23.46 14.41
N GLY A 235 -3.79 -23.13 14.12
CA GLY A 235 -2.93 -22.30 14.94
C GLY A 235 -2.32 -22.98 16.17
N ASN A 236 -2.35 -24.32 16.24
CA ASN A 236 -1.81 -25.07 17.38
C ASN A 236 -0.30 -25.35 17.28
N ASP A 237 0.30 -25.29 16.08
CA ASP A 237 1.74 -25.55 15.92
C ASP A 237 2.58 -24.30 16.23
N PHE A 238 3.06 -24.23 17.47
CA PHE A 238 3.94 -23.15 17.95
C PHE A 238 5.21 -22.96 17.09
N ARG A 239 5.72 -24.03 16.45
CA ARG A 239 6.98 -23.93 15.69
C ARG A 239 6.86 -22.91 14.55
N LEU A 240 5.67 -22.77 13.95
CA LEU A 240 5.41 -21.83 12.87
C LEU A 240 5.70 -20.38 13.27
N PHE A 241 5.64 -20.04 14.56
CA PHE A 241 5.97 -18.71 15.06
C PHE A 241 7.46 -18.36 14.90
N ASN A 242 8.34 -19.34 14.78
CA ASN A 242 9.75 -19.13 14.40
C ASN A 242 9.92 -18.68 12.94
N VAL A 243 8.87 -18.72 12.12
CA VAL A 243 8.84 -18.15 10.76
C VAL A 243 7.93 -16.93 10.72
N ILE A 244 6.75 -16.98 11.35
CA ILE A 244 5.77 -15.88 11.36
C ILE A 244 6.38 -14.59 11.92
N VAL A 245 6.99 -14.65 13.11
CA VAL A 245 7.51 -13.44 13.77
C VAL A 245 8.67 -12.82 12.98
N PRO A 246 9.73 -13.58 12.59
CA PRO A 246 10.80 -13.02 11.78
C PRO A 246 10.33 -12.49 10.42
N CYS A 247 9.43 -13.19 9.72
CA CYS A 247 8.89 -12.70 8.45
C CYS A 247 8.08 -11.42 8.61
N TYR A 248 7.30 -11.30 9.68
CA TYR A 248 6.52 -10.09 9.95
C TYR A 248 7.42 -8.88 10.21
N LEU A 249 8.45 -9.04 11.06
CA LEU A 249 9.43 -7.99 11.34
C LEU A 249 10.27 -7.64 10.11
N PHE A 250 10.74 -8.66 9.38
CA PHE A 250 11.58 -8.46 8.20
C PHE A 250 10.82 -7.73 7.08
N THR A 251 9.54 -8.04 6.88
CA THR A 251 8.68 -7.32 5.93
C THR A 251 8.22 -5.95 6.43
N LYS A 252 8.85 -5.41 7.49
CA LYS A 252 8.56 -4.09 8.08
C LYS A 252 7.09 -3.98 8.51
N GLU A 253 6.55 -5.05 9.08
CA GLU A 253 5.20 -5.11 9.64
C GLU A 253 4.07 -4.89 8.62
N SER A 254 4.35 -5.07 7.32
CA SER A 254 3.42 -4.73 6.23
C SER A 254 2.38 -5.80 5.91
N ASP A 255 2.61 -7.08 6.24
CA ASP A 255 1.65 -8.16 5.95
C ASP A 255 0.53 -8.22 6.99
N GLU A 256 -0.68 -7.82 6.59
CA GLU A 256 -1.85 -7.77 7.47
C GLU A 256 -2.28 -9.14 8.00
N ARG A 257 -2.03 -10.21 7.25
CA ARG A 257 -2.44 -11.58 7.62
C ARG A 257 -1.54 -12.10 8.73
N LEU A 258 -0.24 -11.86 8.63
CA LEU A 258 0.71 -12.18 9.70
C LEU A 258 0.42 -11.34 10.95
N ARG A 259 0.09 -10.06 10.79
CA ARG A 259 -0.34 -9.18 11.89
C ARG A 259 -1.55 -9.76 12.63
N ASP A 260 -2.58 -10.21 11.92
CA ASP A 260 -3.78 -10.77 12.56
C ASP A 260 -3.53 -12.10 13.27
N ILE A 261 -2.61 -12.93 12.75
CA ILE A 261 -2.16 -14.14 13.44
C ILE A 261 -1.41 -13.79 14.73
N CYS A 262 -0.49 -12.82 14.68
CA CYS A 262 0.24 -12.35 15.86
C CYS A 262 -0.72 -11.81 16.94
N LYS A 263 -1.76 -11.06 16.54
CA LYS A 263 -2.81 -10.58 17.48
C LYS A 263 -3.54 -11.72 18.16
N LYS A 264 -3.97 -12.73 17.38
CA LYS A 264 -4.73 -13.87 17.89
C LYS A 264 -3.91 -14.75 18.84
N ASN A 265 -2.59 -14.81 18.64
CA ASN A 265 -1.70 -15.72 19.34
C ASN A 265 -0.56 -14.99 20.05
N ILE A 266 -0.88 -13.89 20.73
CA ILE A 266 0.13 -13.04 21.37
C ILE A 266 1.01 -13.79 22.39
N GLU A 267 0.44 -14.75 23.10
CA GLU A 267 1.18 -15.64 24.03
C GLU A 267 2.24 -16.50 23.33
N SER A 268 2.03 -16.84 22.05
CA SER A 268 3.04 -17.54 21.26
C SER A 268 4.13 -16.57 20.79
N VAL A 269 3.75 -15.34 20.42
CA VAL A 269 4.70 -14.29 20.03
C VAL A 269 5.63 -13.95 21.19
N ASP A 270 5.07 -13.83 22.40
CA ASP A 270 5.78 -13.49 23.64
C ASP A 270 6.92 -14.46 23.98
N LYS A 271 6.75 -15.74 23.65
CA LYS A 271 7.77 -16.78 23.84
C LYS A 271 8.92 -16.70 22.84
N ILE A 272 8.71 -16.03 21.70
CA ILE A 272 9.72 -15.83 20.66
C ILE A 272 10.43 -14.50 20.87
N ASP A 273 9.66 -13.43 21.03
CA ASP A 273 10.15 -12.07 21.21
C ASP A 273 9.22 -11.30 22.18
N HIS A 274 9.66 -11.21 23.44
CA HIS A 274 8.89 -10.59 24.51
C HIS A 274 8.77 -9.06 24.33
N GLU A 275 9.81 -8.41 23.80
CA GLU A 275 9.80 -6.96 23.58
C GLU A 275 8.80 -6.60 22.49
N PHE A 276 8.89 -7.29 21.35
CA PHE A 276 7.92 -7.13 20.26
C PHE A 276 6.49 -7.45 20.72
N ALA A 277 6.27 -8.54 21.46
CA ALA A 277 4.94 -8.89 21.95
C ALA A 277 4.34 -7.81 22.86
N ASN A 278 5.15 -7.20 23.73
CA ASN A 278 4.70 -6.12 24.61
C ASN A 278 4.29 -4.87 23.82
N ASP A 279 5.12 -4.42 22.87
CA ASP A 279 4.79 -3.28 22.02
C ASP A 279 3.52 -3.55 21.22
N PHE A 280 3.39 -4.77 20.69
CA PHE A 280 2.24 -5.22 19.93
C PHE A 280 0.95 -5.28 20.76
N ARG A 281 1.00 -5.74 22.02
CA ARG A 281 -0.13 -5.69 22.98
C ARG A 281 -0.63 -4.26 23.16
N ILE A 282 0.28 -3.30 23.30
CA ILE A 282 -0.06 -1.92 23.59
C ILE A 282 -0.63 -1.22 22.35
N LEU A 283 -0.02 -1.43 21.18
CA LEU A 283 -0.43 -0.80 19.92
C LEU A 283 -1.73 -1.38 19.36
N HIS A 284 -2.00 -2.67 19.56
CA HIS A 284 -3.11 -3.34 18.88
C HIS A 284 -4.18 -3.95 19.79
N LEU A 285 -3.85 -4.31 21.03
CA LEU A 285 -4.78 -4.96 21.97
C LEU A 285 -5.23 -4.03 23.09
N ASN A 286 -4.64 -2.83 23.20
CA ASN A 286 -4.88 -1.87 24.29
C ASN A 286 -4.63 -2.45 25.70
N ASP A 287 -3.82 -3.50 25.80
CA ASP A 287 -3.47 -4.11 27.09
C ASP A 287 -2.54 -3.18 27.90
N GLN A 288 -2.81 -3.08 29.21
CA GLN A 288 -2.21 -2.07 30.11
C GLN A 288 -0.94 -2.54 30.82
N GLU A 289 -0.21 -3.53 30.30
CA GLU A 289 0.75 -4.26 31.12
C GLU A 289 2.01 -3.45 31.53
N GLN A 290 2.36 -2.36 30.82
CA GLN A 290 3.50 -1.52 31.19
C GLN A 290 3.15 -0.03 31.33
N GLU A 291 3.19 0.51 32.56
CA GLU A 291 3.01 1.95 32.82
C GLU A 291 4.07 2.83 32.13
N SER A 292 5.27 2.29 31.90
CA SER A 292 6.42 3.01 31.31
C SER A 292 6.36 3.16 29.80
N HIS A 293 5.46 2.49 29.09
CA HIS A 293 5.40 2.58 27.63
C HIS A 293 4.86 3.96 27.19
N PRO A 294 5.42 4.61 26.14
CA PRO A 294 5.04 5.96 25.71
C PRO A 294 3.52 6.17 25.55
N VAL A 295 2.81 5.22 24.96
CA VAL A 295 1.34 5.27 24.80
C VAL A 295 0.60 5.35 26.14
N ASN A 296 1.03 4.59 27.14
CA ASN A 296 0.40 4.60 28.47
C ASN A 296 0.76 5.87 29.25
N ILE A 297 1.99 6.37 29.08
CA ILE A 297 2.40 7.69 29.58
C ILE A 297 1.49 8.77 28.97
N ILE A 298 1.27 8.77 27.66
CA ILE A 298 0.38 9.74 26.99
C ILE A 298 -1.05 9.64 27.54
N LYS A 299 -1.62 8.43 27.65
CA LYS A 299 -2.95 8.20 28.23
C LYS A 299 -3.04 8.74 29.67
N LYS A 300 -1.99 8.56 30.48
CA LYS A 300 -1.94 9.10 31.86
C LYS A 300 -1.83 10.62 31.88
N CYS A 301 -0.98 11.20 31.03
CA CYS A 301 -0.83 12.65 30.86
C CYS A 301 -2.12 13.34 30.40
N GLN A 302 -3.03 12.64 29.69
CA GLN A 302 -4.34 13.18 29.33
C GLN A 302 -5.26 13.42 30.55
N HIS A 303 -5.04 12.69 31.64
CA HIS A 303 -5.89 12.73 32.84
C HIS A 303 -5.21 13.40 34.04
N ASP A 304 -3.87 13.50 34.03
CA ASP A 304 -3.07 14.08 35.11
C ASP A 304 -2.09 15.14 34.57
N ASN A 305 -2.47 16.42 34.71
CA ASN A 305 -1.65 17.55 34.29
C ASN A 305 -0.36 17.69 35.11
N ALA A 306 -0.35 17.31 36.39
CA ALA A 306 0.86 17.40 37.21
C ALA A 306 1.89 16.34 36.80
N TYR A 307 1.41 15.13 36.47
CA TYR A 307 2.24 14.09 35.88
C TYR A 307 2.76 14.52 34.50
N LYS A 308 1.90 15.10 33.65
CA LYS A 308 2.29 15.66 32.35
C LYS A 308 3.44 16.66 32.47
N ASP A 309 3.31 17.65 33.36
CA ASP A 309 4.34 18.66 33.58
C ASP A 309 5.66 18.05 34.09
N SER A 310 5.58 17.04 34.97
CA SER A 310 6.75 16.32 35.47
C SER A 310 7.48 15.54 34.36
N VAL A 311 6.74 14.87 33.47
CA VAL A 311 7.31 14.11 32.35
C VAL A 311 7.99 15.05 31.37
N ILE A 312 7.30 16.11 30.94
CA ILE A 312 7.84 17.11 30.01
C ILE A 312 9.13 17.73 30.56
N LYS A 313 9.10 18.16 31.83
CA LYS A 313 10.27 18.75 32.47
C LYS A 313 11.41 17.76 32.60
N GLY A 314 11.12 16.49 32.90
CA GLY A 314 12.12 15.42 32.97
C GLY A 314 12.84 15.24 31.64
N VAL A 315 12.10 15.16 30.53
CA VAL A 315 12.67 14.94 29.20
C VAL A 315 13.38 16.20 28.66
N LEU A 316 12.70 17.34 28.61
CA LEU A 316 13.25 18.58 28.01
C LEU A 316 14.33 19.26 28.85
N SER A 317 14.58 18.80 30.07
CA SER A 317 15.74 19.27 30.86
C SER A 317 17.07 18.73 30.35
N ASN A 318 17.06 17.70 29.51
CA ASN A 318 18.23 17.15 28.86
C ASN A 318 18.39 17.73 27.45
N ASP A 319 19.62 18.08 27.10
CA ASP A 319 19.96 18.50 25.74
C ASP A 319 20.06 17.30 24.78
N LEU A 320 20.15 16.07 25.31
CA LEU A 320 20.20 14.83 24.55
C LEU A 320 19.08 13.89 24.99
N ILE A 321 18.18 13.53 24.07
CA ILE A 321 17.02 12.66 24.35
C ILE A 321 16.90 11.53 23.32
N SER A 322 16.22 10.43 23.65
CA SER A 322 15.99 9.35 22.69
C SER A 322 14.93 9.72 21.64
N LEU A 323 14.88 9.01 20.51
CA LEU A 323 13.80 9.17 19.53
C LEU A 323 12.42 8.88 20.14
N SER A 324 12.34 7.88 21.02
CA SER A 324 11.10 7.53 21.73
C SER A 324 10.64 8.65 22.67
N ASP A 325 11.57 9.29 23.37
CA ASP A 325 11.28 10.45 24.21
C ASP A 325 10.83 11.65 23.38
N PHE A 326 11.46 11.87 22.22
CA PHE A 326 11.06 12.92 21.30
C PHE A 326 9.63 12.70 20.77
N ILE A 327 9.30 11.48 20.33
CA ILE A 327 7.94 11.11 19.89
C ILE A 327 6.94 11.29 21.03
N LEU A 328 7.31 10.88 22.25
CA LEU A 328 6.49 11.04 23.46
C LEU A 328 6.19 12.52 23.73
N VAL A 329 7.22 13.37 23.79
CA VAL A 329 7.06 14.80 24.11
C VAL A 329 6.30 15.52 23.00
N ARG A 330 6.55 15.21 21.72
CA ARG A 330 5.79 15.74 20.58
C ARG A 330 4.28 15.49 20.74
N GLY A 331 3.87 14.35 21.30
CA GLY A 331 2.47 14.06 21.58
C GLY A 331 1.87 14.80 22.79
N LEU A 332 2.68 15.52 23.57
CA LEU A 332 2.29 16.11 24.85
C LEU A 332 2.35 17.64 24.89
N ILE A 333 3.24 18.29 24.14
CA ILE A 333 3.45 19.75 24.19
C ILE A 333 3.03 20.46 22.91
N GLU A 334 2.90 21.78 22.99
CA GLU A 334 2.74 22.64 21.82
C GLU A 334 4.05 22.70 21.02
N ASP A 335 3.95 22.75 19.68
CA ASP A 335 5.11 22.73 18.78
C ASP A 335 6.11 23.87 19.08
N THR A 336 5.62 25.02 19.54
CA THR A 336 6.46 26.18 19.94
C THR A 336 7.48 25.84 21.02
N SER A 337 7.10 25.04 22.01
CA SER A 337 7.97 24.65 23.11
C SER A 337 9.03 23.64 22.66
N LEU A 338 8.69 22.78 21.71
CA LEU A 338 9.65 21.82 21.15
C LEU A 338 10.64 22.52 20.20
N ILE A 339 10.16 23.46 19.39
CA ILE A 339 11.00 24.32 18.54
C ILE A 339 11.99 25.11 19.41
N ASP A 340 11.55 25.69 20.53
CA ASP A 340 12.42 26.40 21.47
C ASP A 340 13.52 25.49 22.07
N TRP A 341 13.23 24.21 22.29
CA TRP A 341 14.24 23.24 22.76
C TRP A 341 15.25 22.90 21.66
N ILE A 342 14.79 22.72 20.41
CA ILE A 342 15.67 22.51 19.24
C ILE A 342 16.59 23.74 19.04
N ASP A 343 16.03 24.95 19.09
CA ASP A 343 16.77 26.21 18.93
C ASP A 343 17.84 26.42 20.03
N LYS A 344 17.65 25.83 21.21
CA LYS A 344 18.64 25.85 22.31
C LYS A 344 19.77 24.82 22.14
N GLY A 345 19.71 23.99 21.11
CA GLY A 345 20.73 22.97 20.82
C GLY A 345 20.35 21.55 21.23
N GLY A 346 19.05 21.25 21.36
CA GLY A 346 18.57 19.90 21.61
C GLY A 346 18.97 18.91 20.51
N LEU A 347 19.37 17.70 20.91
CA LEU A 347 19.87 16.63 20.05
C LEU A 347 19.16 15.30 20.34
N LEU A 348 19.05 14.46 19.31
CA LEU A 348 18.61 13.08 19.47
C LEU A 348 19.81 12.16 19.73
N GLN A 349 19.64 11.20 20.62
CA GLN A 349 20.60 10.14 20.84
C GLN A 349 20.66 9.23 19.62
N THR A 350 21.85 9.09 19.05
CA THR A 350 22.15 8.20 17.93
C THR A 350 23.24 7.19 18.31
N ASP A 351 23.46 6.21 17.44
CA ASP A 351 24.73 5.51 17.42
C ASP A 351 25.88 6.51 17.16
N THR A 352 27.11 6.17 17.55
CA THR A 352 28.27 7.08 17.47
C THR A 352 28.70 7.44 16.04
N ALA A 353 27.94 7.02 15.03
CA ALA A 353 28.20 7.31 13.63
C ALA A 353 27.77 8.74 13.28
N LYS A 354 28.71 9.49 12.69
CA LYS A 354 28.48 10.89 12.32
C LYS A 354 27.33 11.06 11.29
N LEU A 355 27.14 10.10 10.39
CA LEU A 355 26.05 10.14 9.41
C LEU A 355 24.67 10.06 10.08
N SER A 356 24.52 9.19 11.09
CA SER A 356 23.29 9.09 11.88
C SER A 356 23.00 10.38 12.65
N GLU A 357 24.02 11.02 13.21
CA GLU A 357 23.88 12.32 13.88
C GLU A 357 23.34 13.39 12.91
N LEU A 358 23.83 13.42 11.67
CA LEU A 358 23.36 14.35 10.64
C LEU A 358 21.91 14.10 10.25
N PHE A 359 21.51 12.84 10.03
CA PHE A 359 20.11 12.52 9.74
C PHE A 359 19.18 12.84 10.91
N SER A 360 19.61 12.62 12.15
CA SER A 360 18.84 13.00 13.34
C SER A 360 18.70 14.51 13.46
N LYS A 361 19.75 15.28 13.17
CA LYS A 361 19.65 16.76 13.06
C LYS A 361 18.67 17.16 11.96
N LEU A 362 18.77 16.55 10.78
CA LEU A 362 17.85 16.79 9.67
C LEU A 362 16.40 16.54 10.09
N LYS A 363 16.11 15.43 10.80
CA LYS A 363 14.78 15.11 11.33
C LYS A 363 14.22 16.23 12.21
N LEU A 364 15.03 16.77 13.12
CA LEU A 364 14.62 17.86 14.01
C LEU A 364 14.33 19.15 13.23
N TYR A 365 15.20 19.56 12.31
CA TYR A 365 15.01 20.79 11.55
C TYR A 365 13.88 20.70 10.52
N LEU A 366 13.63 19.51 9.94
CA LEU A 366 12.44 19.28 9.12
C LEU A 366 11.16 19.42 9.96
N TYR A 367 11.16 18.92 11.19
CA TYR A 367 10.03 19.14 12.12
C TYR A 367 9.82 20.64 12.41
N VAL A 368 10.88 21.45 12.55
CA VAL A 368 10.75 22.91 12.69
C VAL A 368 10.07 23.51 11.44
N GLU A 369 10.52 23.18 10.23
CA GLU A 369 9.94 23.72 8.99
C GLU A 369 8.49 23.27 8.74
N GLN A 370 8.11 22.09 9.22
CA GLN A 370 6.72 21.60 9.15
C GLN A 370 5.77 22.46 9.98
N ASN A 371 6.21 22.93 11.15
CA ASN A 371 5.36 23.61 12.14
C ASN A 371 5.56 25.14 12.19
N ASP A 372 6.65 25.67 11.61
CA ASP A 372 6.90 27.10 11.44
C ASP A 372 7.07 27.45 9.97
N VAL A 373 5.98 27.91 9.34
CA VAL A 373 5.94 28.30 7.92
C VAL A 373 6.96 29.38 7.58
N SER A 374 7.32 30.25 8.54
CA SER A 374 8.30 31.33 8.31
C SER A 374 9.72 30.82 8.12
N ARG A 375 9.99 29.59 8.58
CA ARG A 375 11.30 28.93 8.51
C ARG A 375 11.40 27.91 7.38
N ARG A 376 10.34 27.72 6.58
CA ARG A 376 10.43 26.89 5.37
C ARG A 376 11.56 27.36 4.47
N ASN A 377 12.27 26.41 3.86
CA ASN A 377 13.43 26.71 3.01
C ASN A 377 14.60 27.35 3.79
N SER A 378 14.82 26.95 5.04
CA SER A 378 15.98 27.38 5.83
C SER A 378 17.29 26.89 5.21
N LYS A 379 18.31 27.76 5.27
CA LYS A 379 19.68 27.42 4.86
C LYS A 379 20.31 26.33 5.74
N ILE A 380 19.87 26.21 6.99
CA ILE A 380 20.39 25.19 7.93
C ILE A 380 20.10 23.79 7.40
N VAL A 381 18.89 23.56 6.88
CA VAL A 381 18.52 22.28 6.26
C VAL A 381 19.36 22.04 5.01
N ASP A 382 19.58 23.06 4.17
CA ASP A 382 20.40 22.94 2.96
C ASP A 382 21.84 22.53 3.32
N ASP A 383 22.46 23.19 4.31
CA ASP A 383 23.82 22.93 4.76
C ASP A 383 23.96 21.49 5.33
N ILE A 384 22.96 21.01 6.10
CA ILE A 384 22.94 19.64 6.64
C ILE A 384 22.85 18.61 5.50
N ILE A 385 21.99 18.86 4.51
CA ILE A 385 21.79 17.93 3.38
C ILE A 385 23.06 17.89 2.51
N GLU A 386 23.70 19.04 2.27
CA GLU A 386 24.98 19.08 1.56
C GLU A 386 26.05 18.25 2.30
N GLU A 387 26.11 18.32 3.64
CA GLU A 387 27.03 17.49 4.41
C GLU A 387 26.71 15.99 4.27
N ILE A 388 25.42 15.61 4.31
CA ILE A 388 24.97 14.21 4.12
C ILE A 388 25.34 13.68 2.73
N VAL A 389 25.06 14.46 1.67
CA VAL A 389 25.27 14.03 0.27
C VAL A 389 26.77 13.88 -0.06
N ASN A 390 27.65 14.55 0.69
CA ASN A 390 29.09 14.43 0.55
C ASN A 390 29.69 13.11 1.11
N TYR A 391 28.91 12.29 1.82
CA TYR A 391 29.34 10.94 2.24
C TYR A 391 29.38 9.94 1.07
N ASP A 392 30.10 8.84 1.26
CA ASP A 392 30.14 7.73 0.30
C ASP A 392 28.82 6.94 0.37
N SER A 393 28.28 6.51 -0.77
CA SER A 393 27.08 5.67 -0.85
C SER A 393 27.18 4.38 -0.01
N ASN A 394 28.39 3.87 0.24
CA ASN A 394 28.55 2.70 1.11
C ASN A 394 28.23 3.01 2.59
N ASP A 395 28.42 4.24 3.05
CA ASP A 395 28.13 4.64 4.44
C ASP A 395 26.61 4.61 4.70
N PHE A 396 25.81 4.88 3.66
CA PHE A 396 24.35 4.86 3.72
C PHE A 396 23.76 3.46 3.97
N LYS A 397 24.51 2.38 3.69
CA LYS A 397 24.06 1.00 3.95
C LYS A 397 23.85 0.71 5.44
N SER A 398 24.45 1.52 6.32
CA SER A 398 24.25 1.42 7.77
C SER A 398 22.92 2.01 8.24
N ILE A 399 22.25 2.81 7.40
CA ILE A 399 21.02 3.51 7.77
C ILE A 399 19.81 2.67 7.36
N ASN A 400 18.86 2.50 8.29
CA ASN A 400 17.64 1.74 8.08
C ASN A 400 16.75 2.39 7.00
N SER A 401 16.21 1.58 6.07
CA SER A 401 15.38 2.07 4.96
C SER A 401 14.09 2.77 5.41
N THR A 402 13.48 2.31 6.50
CA THR A 402 12.28 2.91 7.09
C THR A 402 12.58 4.31 7.62
N PHE A 403 13.78 4.53 8.14
CA PHE A 403 14.18 5.86 8.59
C PHE A 403 14.41 6.82 7.42
N ILE A 404 15.09 6.38 6.35
CA ILE A 404 15.26 7.19 5.13
C ILE A 404 13.90 7.50 4.49
N PHE A 405 13.01 6.52 4.43
CA PHE A 405 11.63 6.73 3.96
C PHE A 405 10.91 7.81 4.78
N ASN A 406 10.99 7.76 6.12
CA ASN A 406 10.40 8.77 6.98
C ASN A 406 10.99 10.18 6.75
N ILE A 407 12.31 10.29 6.54
CA ILE A 407 12.95 11.56 6.18
C ILE A 407 12.44 12.06 4.83
N SER A 408 12.24 11.17 3.87
CA SER A 408 11.72 11.54 2.56
C SER A 408 10.26 11.99 2.59
N GLU A 409 9.43 11.37 3.44
CA GLU A 409 8.07 11.86 3.71
C GLU A 409 8.11 13.26 4.31
N ASP A 410 8.99 13.50 5.29
CA ASP A 410 9.14 14.83 5.89
C ASP A 410 9.56 15.90 4.87
N LEU A 411 10.53 15.57 4.00
CA LEU A 411 10.98 16.45 2.92
C LEU A 411 9.85 16.79 1.93
N ARG A 412 9.00 15.81 1.59
CA ARG A 412 7.85 16.04 0.71
C ARG A 412 6.82 16.95 1.38
N VAL A 413 6.56 16.78 2.69
CA VAL A 413 5.62 17.64 3.45
C VAL A 413 6.06 19.10 3.46
N VAL A 414 7.37 19.37 3.49
CA VAL A 414 7.92 20.73 3.40
C VAL A 414 8.26 21.16 1.97
N GLU A 415 7.80 20.42 0.96
CA GLU A 415 7.95 20.71 -0.48
C GLU A 415 9.42 20.76 -0.97
N ARG A 416 10.33 20.03 -0.31
CA ARG A 416 11.76 19.93 -0.64
C ARG A 416 12.09 18.69 -1.48
N ASN A 417 11.35 18.49 -2.57
CA ASN A 417 11.48 17.30 -3.42
C ASN A 417 12.87 17.14 -4.07
N ASN A 418 13.57 18.24 -4.38
CA ASN A 418 14.93 18.16 -4.93
C ASN A 418 15.91 17.48 -3.95
N HIS A 419 15.89 17.91 -2.68
CA HIS A 419 16.73 17.32 -1.65
C HIS A 419 16.37 15.86 -1.34
N LEU A 420 15.08 15.51 -1.43
CA LEU A 420 14.65 14.11 -1.38
C LEU A 420 15.36 13.29 -2.47
N CYS A 421 15.38 13.78 -3.71
CA CYS A 421 16.04 13.09 -4.81
C CYS A 421 17.55 13.00 -4.62
N GLU A 422 18.21 14.01 -4.05
CA GLU A 422 19.65 13.97 -3.78
C GLU A 422 20.02 12.90 -2.74
N ILE A 423 19.28 12.85 -1.62
CA ILE A 423 19.50 11.84 -0.57
C ILE A 423 19.20 10.44 -1.11
N MET A 424 18.06 10.25 -1.77
CA MET A 424 17.70 8.95 -2.34
C MET A 424 18.68 8.51 -3.42
N GLY A 425 19.14 9.43 -4.28
CA GLY A 425 20.14 9.14 -5.31
C GLY A 425 21.48 8.68 -4.76
N LYS A 426 21.82 9.05 -3.51
CA LYS A 426 23.00 8.53 -2.80
C LYS A 426 22.74 7.18 -2.12
N TYR A 427 21.52 6.99 -1.63
CA TYR A 427 21.10 5.78 -0.93
C TYR A 427 20.97 4.57 -1.86
N PHE A 428 20.40 4.75 -3.05
CA PHE A 428 20.29 3.69 -4.05
C PHE A 428 21.58 3.58 -4.88
N ASP A 429 22.19 2.39 -4.91
CA ASP A 429 23.41 2.17 -5.68
C ASP A 429 23.16 1.89 -7.17
N ASN A 430 21.89 1.64 -7.56
CA ASN A 430 21.44 1.27 -8.92
C ASN A 430 22.22 0.10 -9.55
N LYS A 431 22.82 -0.78 -8.74
CA LYS A 431 23.69 -1.87 -9.24
C LYS A 431 22.96 -3.19 -9.49
N HIS A 432 21.77 -3.37 -8.91
CA HIS A 432 20.94 -4.55 -9.05
C HIS A 432 19.49 -4.18 -9.34
N SER A 433 18.68 -5.18 -9.69
CA SER A 433 17.24 -4.99 -9.87
C SER A 433 16.54 -4.88 -8.52
N TYR A 434 15.51 -4.05 -8.47
CA TYR A 434 14.71 -3.80 -7.27
C TYR A 434 13.26 -4.23 -7.50
N TRP A 435 12.55 -4.65 -6.46
CA TRP A 435 11.09 -4.62 -6.49
C TRP A 435 10.58 -3.19 -6.22
N CYS A 436 9.33 -2.90 -6.60
CA CYS A 436 8.74 -1.58 -6.39
C CYS A 436 8.29 -1.38 -4.92
N SER A 437 9.26 -1.32 -4.00
CA SER A 437 9.03 -1.09 -2.58
C SER A 437 8.52 0.34 -2.29
N PRO A 438 7.96 0.62 -1.09
CA PRO A 438 7.46 1.96 -0.76
C PRO A 438 8.50 3.07 -0.96
N ILE A 439 9.76 2.82 -0.60
CA ILE A 439 10.85 3.79 -0.76
C ILE A 439 11.26 3.97 -2.24
N VAL A 440 11.26 2.90 -3.05
CA VAL A 440 11.51 2.97 -4.50
C VAL A 440 10.39 3.73 -5.20
N TYR A 441 9.14 3.42 -4.86
CA TYR A 441 7.95 4.11 -5.37
C TYR A 441 8.00 5.61 -5.09
N GLN A 442 8.33 6.00 -3.86
CA GLN A 442 8.47 7.40 -3.49
C GLN A 442 9.62 8.09 -4.23
N TYR A 443 10.74 7.41 -4.43
CA TYR A 443 11.85 7.99 -5.17
C TYR A 443 11.49 8.22 -6.65
N LEU A 444 10.79 7.27 -7.29
CA LEU A 444 10.26 7.45 -8.66
C LEU A 444 9.32 8.65 -8.75
N ILE A 445 8.41 8.83 -7.79
CA ILE A 445 7.53 10.01 -7.75
C ILE A 445 8.36 11.29 -7.62
N GLY A 446 9.30 11.34 -6.68
CA GLY A 446 10.16 12.51 -6.48
C GLY A 446 10.95 12.88 -7.73
N LEU A 447 11.53 11.90 -8.42
CA LEU A 447 12.26 12.12 -9.67
C LEU A 447 11.36 12.67 -10.78
N PHE A 448 10.12 12.20 -10.86
CA PHE A 448 9.14 12.70 -11.83
C PHE A 448 8.72 14.14 -11.53
N GLU A 449 8.39 14.44 -10.27
CA GLU A 449 7.91 15.76 -9.84
C GLU A 449 8.99 16.84 -9.94
N THR A 450 10.26 16.48 -9.75
CA THR A 450 11.42 17.39 -9.87
C THR A 450 11.92 17.53 -11.31
N GLY A 451 11.38 16.76 -12.26
CA GLY A 451 11.79 16.80 -13.67
C GLY A 451 13.11 16.07 -13.96
N LEU A 452 13.61 15.24 -13.03
CA LEU A 452 14.82 14.43 -13.18
C LEU A 452 14.54 13.16 -14.01
N TYR A 453 14.01 13.34 -15.22
CA TYR A 453 13.47 12.25 -16.06
C TYR A 453 14.50 11.20 -16.46
N GLN A 454 15.78 11.57 -16.64
CA GLN A 454 16.83 10.59 -16.96
C GLN A 454 17.09 9.63 -15.80
N ALA A 455 17.15 10.16 -14.57
CA ALA A 455 17.29 9.34 -13.37
C ALA A 455 16.02 8.50 -13.13
N PHE A 456 14.83 9.07 -13.39
CA PHE A 456 13.58 8.32 -13.38
C PHE A 456 13.63 7.12 -14.33
N SER A 457 13.97 7.33 -15.61
CA SER A 457 14.02 6.26 -16.60
C SER A 457 15.05 5.19 -16.23
N SER A 458 16.21 5.60 -15.72
CA SER A 458 17.26 4.67 -15.27
C SER A 458 16.77 3.78 -14.12
N LEU A 459 16.08 4.35 -13.14
CA LEU A 459 15.49 3.59 -12.04
C LEU A 459 14.29 2.75 -12.51
N TYR A 460 13.44 3.30 -13.36
CA TYR A 460 12.27 2.61 -13.91
C TYR A 460 12.67 1.33 -14.65
N ASP A 461 13.77 1.34 -15.41
CA ASP A 461 14.24 0.21 -16.18
C ASP A 461 14.83 -0.93 -15.32
N ILE A 462 15.38 -0.62 -14.14
CA ILE A 462 15.95 -1.64 -13.22
C ILE A 462 14.93 -2.22 -12.23
N VAL A 463 13.85 -1.49 -11.95
CA VAL A 463 12.77 -1.97 -11.07
C VAL A 463 11.94 -3.01 -11.84
N ASP A 464 11.50 -4.07 -11.19
CA ASP A 464 10.65 -5.10 -11.82
C ASP A 464 9.21 -4.62 -12.05
N ASN A 465 8.56 -5.04 -13.14
CA ASN A 465 7.19 -4.60 -13.49
C ASN A 465 6.09 -5.24 -12.63
N THR A 466 6.36 -6.35 -11.92
CA THR A 466 5.35 -7.15 -11.19
C THR A 466 4.61 -6.33 -10.13
N ASP A 467 5.34 -5.58 -9.31
CA ASP A 467 4.78 -4.77 -8.21
C ASP A 467 4.65 -3.28 -8.57
N LYS A 468 4.95 -2.85 -9.80
CA LYS A 468 4.85 -1.44 -10.20
C LYS A 468 3.38 -1.01 -10.33
N PRO A 469 2.94 0.05 -9.61
CA PRO A 469 1.60 0.58 -9.79
C PRO A 469 1.44 1.23 -11.18
N ILE A 470 0.22 1.22 -11.71
CA ILE A 470 -0.11 1.86 -13.00
C ILE A 470 0.29 3.34 -13.07
N LEU A 471 0.27 4.05 -11.93
CA LEU A 471 0.70 5.45 -11.86
C LEU A 471 2.16 5.62 -12.34
N ILE A 472 3.06 4.70 -11.97
CA ILE A 472 4.46 4.75 -12.38
C ILE A 472 4.60 4.52 -13.89
N HIS A 473 3.85 3.57 -14.45
CA HIS A 473 3.78 3.35 -15.89
C HIS A 473 3.19 4.57 -16.62
N THR A 474 2.21 5.25 -16.03
CA THR A 474 1.62 6.49 -16.56
C THR A 474 2.65 7.62 -16.59
N MET A 475 3.47 7.75 -15.54
CA MET A 475 4.59 8.70 -15.50
C MET A 475 5.63 8.37 -16.59
N ALA A 476 6.05 7.10 -16.71
CA ALA A 476 6.97 6.66 -17.76
C ALA A 476 6.41 6.96 -19.17
N LEU A 477 5.13 6.68 -19.42
CA LEU A 477 4.46 6.97 -20.69
C LEU A 477 4.50 8.47 -21.01
N SER A 478 4.29 9.33 -20.00
CA SER A 478 4.35 10.78 -20.17
C SER A 478 5.77 11.28 -20.50
N ILE A 479 6.80 10.67 -19.91
CA ILE A 479 8.21 10.94 -20.22
C ILE A 479 8.52 10.52 -21.65
N TYR A 480 8.17 9.30 -22.05
CA TYR A 480 8.42 8.81 -23.40
C TYR A 480 7.70 9.66 -24.45
N TYR A 481 6.45 10.05 -24.18
CA TYR A 481 5.70 10.94 -25.07
C TYR A 481 6.35 12.33 -25.22
N SER A 482 6.77 12.95 -24.10
CA SER A 482 7.38 14.28 -24.08
C SER A 482 8.78 14.32 -24.71
N HIS A 483 9.58 13.26 -24.53
CA HIS A 483 10.93 13.12 -25.10
C HIS A 483 10.94 12.49 -26.50
N ASN A 484 9.77 12.21 -27.06
CA ASN A 484 9.60 11.63 -28.39
C ASN A 484 10.18 10.21 -28.56
N GLU A 485 10.21 9.43 -27.47
CA GLU A 485 10.60 8.01 -27.45
C GLU A 485 9.40 7.11 -27.81
N MET A 486 8.89 7.27 -29.03
CA MET A 486 7.61 6.68 -29.45
C MET A 486 7.60 5.14 -29.44
N GLU A 487 8.73 4.48 -29.73
CA GLU A 487 8.84 3.01 -29.70
C GLU A 487 8.60 2.46 -28.29
N LYS A 488 9.24 3.07 -27.27
CA LYS A 488 9.02 2.70 -25.86
C LYS A 488 7.60 3.00 -25.40
N ALA A 489 7.04 4.15 -25.81
CA ALA A 489 5.66 4.51 -25.50
C ALA A 489 4.66 3.48 -26.04
N LEU A 490 4.82 3.05 -27.30
CA LEU A 490 3.96 2.04 -27.92
C LEU A 490 4.12 0.67 -27.25
N SER A 491 5.35 0.24 -26.97
CA SER A 491 5.60 -1.01 -26.23
C SER A 491 4.92 -1.02 -24.86
N LEU A 492 5.00 0.08 -24.12
CA LEU A 492 4.37 0.21 -22.81
C LEU A 492 2.82 0.21 -22.90
N ILE A 493 2.27 0.83 -23.95
CA ILE A 493 0.83 0.79 -24.23
C ILE A 493 0.37 -0.65 -24.53
N GLU A 494 1.16 -1.43 -25.26
CA GLU A 494 0.85 -2.83 -25.57
C GLU A 494 0.86 -3.69 -24.31
N GLU A 495 1.87 -3.54 -23.45
CA GLU A 495 2.01 -4.27 -22.18
C GLU A 495 0.81 -4.04 -21.24
N HIS A 496 0.33 -2.80 -21.15
CA HIS A 496 -0.78 -2.42 -20.27
C HIS A 496 -2.07 -2.08 -21.02
N ASN A 497 -2.29 -2.67 -22.20
CA ASN A 497 -3.39 -2.30 -23.09
C ASN A 497 -4.79 -2.44 -22.46
N ALA A 498 -4.96 -3.40 -21.55
CA ALA A 498 -6.21 -3.70 -20.85
C ALA A 498 -6.47 -2.81 -19.62
N ASN A 499 -5.53 -1.94 -19.24
CA ASN A 499 -5.68 -1.08 -18.07
C ASN A 499 -6.77 -0.01 -18.29
N GLN A 500 -7.54 0.27 -17.24
CA GLN A 500 -8.68 1.21 -17.26
C GLN A 500 -8.39 2.56 -16.59
N ASP A 501 -7.15 2.81 -16.15
CA ASP A 501 -6.75 4.10 -15.59
C ASP A 501 -6.95 5.23 -16.62
N LEU A 502 -7.66 6.28 -16.20
CA LEU A 502 -8.10 7.34 -17.11
C LEU A 502 -6.96 8.21 -17.61
N ASP A 503 -5.94 8.44 -16.79
CA ASP A 503 -4.76 9.22 -17.18
C ASP A 503 -3.86 8.40 -18.11
N PHE A 504 -3.73 7.10 -17.88
CA PHE A 504 -3.06 6.19 -18.81
C PHE A 504 -3.77 6.16 -20.18
N ILE A 505 -5.09 5.98 -20.20
CA ILE A 505 -5.88 6.01 -21.44
C ILE A 505 -5.74 7.35 -22.15
N ARG A 506 -5.78 8.46 -21.42
CA ARG A 506 -5.60 9.80 -21.99
C ARG A 506 -4.24 9.95 -22.68
N LEU A 507 -3.15 9.52 -22.02
CA LEU A 507 -1.81 9.55 -22.60
C LEU A 507 -1.66 8.60 -23.80
N LYS A 508 -2.26 7.41 -23.73
CA LYS A 508 -2.35 6.47 -24.86
C LYS A 508 -2.98 7.12 -26.09
N LEU A 509 -4.07 7.87 -25.91
CA LEU A 509 -4.70 8.64 -27.00
C LEU A 509 -3.79 9.75 -27.54
N HIS A 510 -2.99 10.41 -26.69
CA HIS A 510 -1.99 11.38 -27.15
C HIS A 510 -0.88 10.74 -27.99
N VAL A 511 -0.41 9.54 -27.59
CA VAL A 511 0.61 8.79 -28.33
C VAL A 511 0.08 8.37 -29.70
N PHE A 512 -1.13 7.78 -29.77
CA PHE A 512 -1.71 7.37 -31.05
C PHE A 512 -2.03 8.52 -32.00
N GLU A 513 -2.47 9.67 -31.47
CA GLU A 513 -2.66 10.85 -32.30
C GLU A 513 -1.33 11.31 -32.91
N LYS A 514 -0.26 11.31 -32.10
CA LYS A 514 1.08 11.72 -32.55
C LYS A 514 1.70 10.73 -33.54
N SER A 515 1.41 9.43 -33.41
CA SER A 515 1.83 8.41 -34.38
C SER A 515 0.94 8.33 -35.62
N GLY A 516 -0.21 8.99 -35.63
CA GLY A 516 -1.18 8.97 -36.73
C GLY A 516 -2.01 7.68 -36.80
N ASP A 517 -2.08 6.88 -35.73
CA ASP A 517 -2.88 5.65 -35.69
C ASP A 517 -4.31 5.92 -35.25
N PHE A 518 -5.11 6.47 -36.17
CA PHE A 518 -6.52 6.78 -35.93
C PHE A 518 -7.40 5.53 -35.72
N SER A 519 -7.00 4.36 -36.23
CA SER A 519 -7.73 3.11 -36.00
C SER A 519 -7.60 2.66 -34.55
N ALA A 520 -6.40 2.80 -33.95
CA ALA A 520 -6.21 2.52 -32.54
C ALA A 520 -6.99 3.50 -31.66
N ILE A 521 -7.03 4.79 -32.01
CA ILE A 521 -7.86 5.79 -31.31
C ILE A 521 -9.33 5.37 -31.31
N GLU A 522 -9.89 5.02 -32.46
CA GLU A 522 -11.29 4.63 -32.59
C GLU A 522 -11.62 3.41 -31.72
N LYS A 523 -10.75 2.39 -31.71
CA LYS A 523 -10.91 1.21 -30.85
C LYS A 523 -10.91 1.57 -29.36
N VAL A 524 -10.00 2.46 -28.93
CA VAL A 524 -9.93 2.88 -27.53
C VAL A 524 -11.20 3.62 -27.14
N VAL A 525 -11.62 4.62 -27.92
CA VAL A 525 -12.81 5.42 -27.62
C VAL A 525 -14.08 4.56 -27.60
N ASN A 526 -14.25 3.65 -28.56
CA ASN A 526 -15.43 2.78 -28.63
C ASN A 526 -15.51 1.76 -27.48
N ASN A 527 -14.39 1.44 -26.83
CA ASN A 527 -14.36 0.54 -25.68
C ASN A 527 -14.68 1.25 -24.34
N ILE A 528 -14.69 2.58 -24.31
CA ILE A 528 -15.01 3.35 -23.10
C ILE A 528 -16.53 3.46 -22.98
N ASP A 529 -17.10 2.74 -22.03
CA ASP A 529 -18.51 2.90 -21.66
C ASP A 529 -18.66 4.02 -20.63
N TYR A 530 -19.23 5.16 -21.06
CA TYR A 530 -19.46 6.30 -20.20
C TYR A 530 -20.42 6.00 -19.04
N LYS A 531 -21.25 4.95 -19.15
CA LYS A 531 -22.21 4.55 -18.11
C LYS A 531 -21.52 4.05 -16.84
N ASN A 532 -20.27 3.58 -16.94
CA ASN A 532 -19.49 3.10 -15.80
C ASN A 532 -18.95 4.22 -14.90
N PHE A 533 -19.03 5.49 -15.31
CA PHE A 533 -18.56 6.61 -14.50
C PHE A 533 -19.61 7.06 -13.50
N ASN A 534 -19.31 6.90 -12.21
CA ASN A 534 -20.25 7.22 -11.12
C ASN A 534 -20.15 8.67 -10.64
N GLU A 535 -18.96 9.28 -10.74
CA GLU A 535 -18.72 10.64 -10.27
C GLU A 535 -17.80 11.44 -11.21
N PRO A 536 -17.98 12.77 -11.29
CA PRO A 536 -17.04 13.63 -11.98
C PRO A 536 -15.68 13.66 -11.27
N THR A 537 -14.60 13.41 -12.01
CA THR A 537 -13.22 13.54 -11.50
C THR A 537 -12.37 14.38 -12.45
N ASN A 538 -11.25 14.92 -11.95
CA ASN A 538 -10.31 15.68 -12.77
C ASN A 538 -9.70 14.82 -13.89
N SER A 539 -9.41 13.54 -13.64
CA SER A 539 -8.89 12.62 -14.66
C SER A 539 -9.94 12.33 -15.74
N LEU A 540 -11.22 12.16 -15.35
CA LEU A 540 -12.32 12.02 -16.31
C LEU A 540 -12.54 13.29 -17.14
N LEU A 541 -12.42 14.47 -16.53
CA LEU A 541 -12.50 15.75 -17.24
C LEU A 541 -11.40 15.85 -18.31
N ARG A 542 -10.15 15.58 -17.93
CA ARG A 542 -8.99 15.62 -18.84
C ARG A 542 -9.11 14.58 -19.96
N LEU A 543 -9.63 13.39 -19.67
CA LEU A 543 -9.88 12.35 -20.67
C LEU A 543 -10.98 12.79 -21.65
N SER A 544 -12.09 13.30 -21.13
CA SER A 544 -13.19 13.84 -21.95
C SER A 544 -12.71 14.96 -22.87
N ASP A 545 -11.93 15.89 -22.35
CA ASP A 545 -11.34 16.99 -23.12
C ASP A 545 -10.47 16.48 -24.28
N LYS A 546 -9.76 15.37 -24.06
CA LYS A 546 -8.95 14.70 -25.07
C LYS A 546 -9.82 14.02 -26.13
N ILE A 547 -10.80 13.22 -25.72
CA ILE A 547 -11.72 12.51 -26.62
C ILE A 547 -12.49 13.49 -27.50
N ILE A 548 -13.03 14.57 -26.91
CA ILE A 548 -13.74 15.63 -27.65
C ILE A 548 -12.79 16.33 -28.63
N SER A 549 -11.54 16.60 -28.25
CA SER A 549 -10.56 17.22 -29.16
C SER A 549 -10.19 16.34 -30.36
N LEU A 550 -10.40 15.02 -30.26
CA LEU A 550 -10.22 14.06 -31.35
C LEU A 550 -11.44 13.96 -32.26
N GLY A 551 -12.53 14.67 -31.97
CA GLY A 551 -13.75 14.73 -32.77
C GLY A 551 -14.89 13.82 -32.29
N TYR A 552 -14.70 13.07 -31.19
CA TYR A 552 -15.72 12.19 -30.63
C TYR A 552 -16.63 12.94 -29.66
N THR A 553 -17.39 13.91 -30.18
CA THR A 553 -18.26 14.80 -29.40
C THR A 553 -19.45 14.08 -28.77
N SER A 554 -19.89 12.93 -29.34
CA SER A 554 -20.98 12.11 -28.79
C SER A 554 -20.66 11.61 -27.37
N PHE A 555 -19.41 11.24 -27.11
CA PHE A 555 -18.97 10.84 -25.77
C PHE A 555 -19.21 11.95 -24.74
N GLY A 556 -18.79 13.19 -25.06
CA GLY A 556 -19.01 14.34 -24.19
C GLY A 556 -20.49 14.69 -24.04
N HIS A 557 -21.27 14.59 -25.13
CA HIS A 557 -22.72 14.80 -25.12
C HIS A 557 -23.42 13.88 -24.11
N ASP A 558 -23.18 12.57 -24.21
CA ASP A 558 -23.82 11.57 -23.38
C ASP A 558 -23.38 11.70 -21.91
N LEU A 559 -22.08 11.94 -21.69
CA LEU A 559 -21.51 12.12 -20.36
C LEU A 559 -22.07 13.36 -19.65
N ALA A 560 -22.21 14.48 -20.38
CA ALA A 560 -22.78 15.71 -19.85
C ALA A 560 -24.25 15.52 -19.43
N ILE A 561 -25.05 14.86 -20.26
CA ILE A 561 -26.46 14.59 -19.94
C ILE A 561 -26.55 13.64 -18.74
N LYS A 562 -25.79 12.54 -18.72
CA LYS A 562 -25.78 11.59 -17.61
C LYS A 562 -25.55 12.30 -16.28
N PHE A 563 -24.43 13.02 -16.13
CA PHE A 563 -24.10 13.66 -14.86
C PHE A 563 -25.05 14.79 -14.49
N PHE A 564 -25.64 15.48 -15.47
CA PHE A 564 -26.67 16.46 -15.19
C PHE A 564 -27.94 15.79 -14.65
N LEU A 565 -28.38 14.68 -15.23
CA LEU A 565 -29.54 13.91 -14.74
C LEU A 565 -29.30 13.33 -13.33
N ASP A 566 -28.07 12.90 -13.04
CA ASP A 566 -27.69 12.37 -11.72
C ASP A 566 -27.83 13.44 -10.62
N SER A 567 -27.29 14.64 -10.82
CA SER A 567 -27.49 15.80 -9.92
C SER A 567 -27.06 17.12 -10.57
N PRO A 568 -28.00 17.98 -11.01
CA PRO A 568 -27.68 19.28 -11.60
C PRO A 568 -26.86 20.18 -10.66
N GLU A 569 -27.25 20.24 -9.38
CA GLU A 569 -26.72 21.17 -8.39
C GLU A 569 -25.30 20.80 -7.95
N LYS A 570 -24.91 19.52 -8.08
CA LYS A 570 -23.55 19.07 -7.75
C LYS A 570 -22.61 19.10 -8.97
N ASN A 571 -23.14 18.84 -10.16
CA ASN A 571 -22.31 18.54 -11.33
C ASN A 571 -22.24 19.68 -12.36
N TYR A 572 -22.91 20.81 -12.13
CA TYR A 572 -23.00 21.92 -13.10
C TYR A 572 -21.64 22.43 -13.60
N MET A 573 -20.59 22.46 -12.76
CA MET A 573 -19.24 22.90 -13.18
C MET A 573 -18.63 21.94 -14.20
N PHE A 574 -18.69 20.65 -13.91
CA PHE A 574 -18.18 19.61 -14.81
C PHE A 574 -18.98 19.59 -16.11
N VAL A 575 -20.31 19.58 -16.02
CA VAL A 575 -21.22 19.55 -17.18
C VAL A 575 -21.00 20.78 -18.07
N SER A 576 -20.97 21.98 -17.48
CA SER A 576 -20.71 23.21 -18.24
C SER A 576 -19.36 23.20 -18.94
N HIS A 577 -18.30 22.70 -18.30
CA HIS A 577 -16.98 22.57 -18.94
C HIS A 577 -17.04 21.65 -20.15
N ILE A 578 -17.64 20.45 -20.02
CA ILE A 578 -17.78 19.52 -21.14
C ILE A 578 -18.58 20.14 -22.29
N CYS A 579 -19.69 20.81 -21.98
CA CYS A 579 -20.50 21.44 -23.01
C CYS A 579 -19.75 22.56 -23.75
N LEU A 580 -19.02 23.42 -23.02
CA LEU A 580 -18.16 24.45 -23.62
C LEU A 580 -17.06 23.83 -24.48
N ARG A 581 -16.46 22.72 -24.03
CA ARG A 581 -15.43 22.02 -24.79
C ARG A 581 -15.94 21.50 -26.12
N ILE A 582 -17.15 20.96 -26.16
CA ILE A 582 -17.81 20.53 -27.40
C ILE A 582 -18.01 21.71 -28.35
N MET A 583 -18.51 22.85 -27.85
CA MET A 583 -18.71 24.06 -28.67
C MET A 583 -17.41 24.59 -29.28
N MET A 584 -16.32 24.54 -28.51
CA MET A 584 -15.01 25.06 -28.92
C MET A 584 -14.21 24.07 -29.78
N SER A 585 -14.78 22.89 -30.11
CA SER A 585 -14.06 21.86 -30.84
C SER A 585 -13.96 22.18 -32.34
N ASN A 586 -12.81 22.70 -32.77
CA ASN A 586 -12.57 23.11 -34.16
C ASN A 586 -12.25 21.97 -35.14
N ARG A 587 -12.22 20.71 -34.67
CA ARG A 587 -11.75 19.56 -35.48
C ARG A 587 -12.84 18.76 -36.16
N SER A 588 -14.12 18.99 -35.85
CA SER A 588 -15.17 18.31 -36.56
C SER A 588 -15.39 18.99 -37.91
N ASN A 589 -15.04 18.30 -39.01
CA ASN A 589 -15.54 18.64 -40.35
C ASN A 589 -17.07 18.52 -40.46
N HIS A 590 -17.74 18.17 -39.37
CA HIS A 590 -19.19 18.03 -39.22
C HIS A 590 -19.64 18.97 -38.11
N GLU A 591 -20.67 19.76 -38.39
CA GLU A 591 -21.38 20.53 -37.37
C GLU A 591 -21.88 19.56 -36.28
N PHE A 592 -21.59 19.84 -35.01
CA PHE A 592 -22.09 19.02 -33.92
C PHE A 592 -23.62 19.16 -33.85
N ILE A 593 -24.33 18.06 -34.09
CA ILE A 593 -25.79 18.01 -34.00
C ILE A 593 -26.14 17.24 -32.72
N PRO A 594 -26.71 17.91 -31.70
CA PRO A 594 -27.15 17.23 -30.48
C PRO A 594 -28.20 16.14 -30.78
N SER A 595 -28.13 15.01 -30.08
CA SER A 595 -29.13 13.94 -30.23
C SER A 595 -30.44 14.34 -29.54
N ASP A 596 -31.56 14.07 -30.20
CA ASP A 596 -32.89 14.10 -29.58
C ASP A 596 -33.22 12.78 -28.85
N ASP A 597 -32.57 11.68 -29.24
CA ASP A 597 -32.80 10.35 -28.67
C ASP A 597 -31.80 10.11 -27.54
N VAL A 598 -32.29 10.20 -26.31
CA VAL A 598 -31.52 10.04 -25.09
C VAL A 598 -32.31 9.18 -24.12
N GLU A 599 -31.67 8.15 -23.58
CA GLU A 599 -32.31 7.21 -22.67
C GLU A 599 -32.91 7.92 -21.44
N GLY A 600 -34.21 7.71 -21.19
CA GLY A 600 -34.91 8.31 -20.05
C GLY A 600 -35.28 9.79 -20.18
N VAL A 601 -34.95 10.46 -21.28
CA VAL A 601 -35.26 11.88 -21.52
C VAL A 601 -36.15 12.04 -22.75
N VAL A 602 -37.20 12.85 -22.64
CA VAL A 602 -38.13 13.12 -23.74
C VAL A 602 -37.66 14.31 -24.58
N CYS A 603 -37.46 15.48 -23.95
CA CYS A 603 -36.92 16.69 -24.60
C CYS A 603 -36.68 17.80 -23.57
N GLY A 604 -35.97 18.86 -23.98
CA GLY A 604 -35.94 20.14 -23.28
C GLY A 604 -37.06 21.07 -23.73
N VAL A 605 -37.61 21.86 -22.81
CA VAL A 605 -38.62 22.88 -23.10
C VAL A 605 -38.28 24.21 -22.44
N SER A 606 -38.42 25.30 -23.18
CA SER A 606 -38.50 26.65 -22.63
C SER A 606 -39.94 27.16 -22.79
N TYR A 607 -40.54 27.63 -21.71
CA TYR A 607 -41.93 28.06 -21.69
C TYR A 607 -42.16 29.19 -20.69
N ASN A 608 -43.19 30.00 -20.95
CA ASN A 608 -43.66 31.02 -20.04
C ASN A 608 -44.80 30.45 -19.17
N ASP A 609 -44.66 30.56 -17.85
CA ASP A 609 -45.68 30.23 -16.85
C ASP A 609 -46.12 31.50 -16.12
N ASN A 610 -47.32 32.01 -16.44
CA ASN A 610 -47.91 33.20 -15.82
C ASN A 610 -46.97 34.44 -15.82
N GLY A 611 -46.17 34.61 -16.87
CA GLY A 611 -45.23 35.72 -17.02
C GLY A 611 -43.77 35.36 -16.73
N LYS A 612 -43.48 34.23 -16.07
CA LYS A 612 -42.10 33.78 -15.78
C LYS A 612 -41.60 32.82 -16.87
N GLU A 613 -40.45 33.13 -17.47
CA GLU A 613 -39.77 32.19 -18.38
C GLU A 613 -39.05 31.10 -17.57
N LEU A 614 -39.21 29.85 -17.98
CA LEU A 614 -38.65 28.68 -17.32
C LEU A 614 -38.11 27.72 -18.39
N THR A 615 -36.91 27.20 -18.14
CA THR A 615 -36.35 26.08 -18.90
C THR A 615 -36.43 24.82 -18.04
N LYS A 616 -36.93 23.71 -18.58
CA LYS A 616 -36.99 22.40 -17.90
C LYS A 616 -36.73 21.25 -18.86
N ILE A 617 -36.23 20.14 -18.32
CA ILE A 617 -36.06 18.89 -19.05
C ILE A 617 -37.24 17.96 -18.70
N ILE A 618 -37.92 17.45 -19.72
CA ILE A 618 -38.98 16.46 -19.56
C ILE A 618 -38.35 15.07 -19.56
N VAL A 619 -38.54 14.33 -18.46
CA VAL A 619 -37.97 12.98 -18.25
C VAL A 619 -39.06 11.92 -18.23
N ALA A 620 -38.74 10.72 -18.70
CA ALA A 620 -39.63 9.57 -18.68
C ALA A 620 -39.65 8.96 -17.27
N GLY A 621 -40.82 8.98 -16.61
CA GLY A 621 -41.00 8.42 -15.26
C GLY A 621 -41.25 9.46 -14.16
N SER A 622 -41.59 8.98 -12.95
CA SER A 622 -42.10 9.79 -11.83
C SER A 622 -41.08 10.08 -10.72
N SER A 623 -39.82 9.67 -10.87
CA SER A 623 -38.87 9.51 -9.75
C SER A 623 -37.84 10.63 -9.58
N ILE A 624 -37.78 11.66 -10.43
CA ILE A 624 -36.75 12.71 -10.33
C ILE A 624 -37.34 14.01 -9.75
N ASN A 625 -37.02 14.29 -8.48
CA ASN A 625 -37.41 15.50 -7.75
C ASN A 625 -36.30 16.55 -7.81
N SER A 626 -36.22 17.32 -8.91
CA SER A 626 -35.45 18.57 -8.94
C SER A 626 -36.25 19.65 -9.68
N ASN A 627 -35.94 20.91 -9.38
CA ASN A 627 -36.58 22.07 -10.01
C ASN A 627 -36.34 22.13 -11.53
N TYR A 628 -35.28 21.48 -12.01
CA TYR A 628 -34.89 21.46 -13.41
C TYR A 628 -35.59 20.38 -14.24
N PHE A 629 -36.24 19.41 -13.59
CA PHE A 629 -36.91 18.30 -14.25
C PHE A 629 -38.43 18.40 -14.18
N MET A 630 -39.08 17.74 -15.14
CA MET A 630 -40.53 17.58 -15.20
C MET A 630 -40.86 16.17 -15.67
N SER A 631 -41.67 15.44 -14.91
CA SER A 631 -42.14 14.12 -15.36
C SER A 631 -43.02 14.25 -16.60
N SER A 632 -42.81 13.38 -17.58
CA SER A 632 -43.65 13.23 -18.78
C SER A 632 -45.12 12.98 -18.47
N ASP A 633 -45.42 12.43 -17.28
CA ASP A 633 -46.78 12.16 -16.84
C ASP A 633 -47.50 13.37 -16.24
N SER A 634 -46.76 14.44 -15.94
CA SER A 634 -47.32 15.63 -15.32
C SER A 634 -48.30 16.35 -16.27
N PRO A 635 -49.40 16.94 -15.75
CA PRO A 635 -50.35 17.68 -16.57
C PRO A 635 -49.73 18.83 -17.37
N VAL A 636 -48.69 19.47 -16.81
CA VAL A 636 -47.95 20.55 -17.48
C VAL A 636 -47.12 19.98 -18.65
N ALA A 637 -46.37 18.88 -18.44
CA ALA A 637 -45.58 18.26 -19.51
C ALA A 637 -46.46 17.81 -20.68
N LYS A 638 -47.59 17.14 -20.40
CA LYS A 638 -48.53 16.68 -21.44
C LYS A 638 -49.06 17.82 -22.30
N VAL A 639 -49.31 18.99 -21.70
CA VAL A 639 -49.72 20.17 -22.46
C VAL A 639 -48.57 20.74 -23.28
N LEU A 640 -47.38 20.92 -22.70
CA LEU A 640 -46.21 21.44 -23.42
C LEU A 640 -45.78 20.54 -24.60
N LEU A 641 -45.90 19.22 -24.46
CA LEU A 641 -45.60 18.25 -25.53
C LEU A 641 -46.61 18.30 -26.70
N ASN A 642 -47.84 18.74 -26.45
CA ASN A 642 -48.90 18.82 -27.47
C ASN A 642 -49.18 20.24 -27.98
N SER A 643 -48.60 21.28 -27.35
CA SER A 643 -48.81 22.69 -27.71
C SER A 643 -48.01 23.07 -28.96
N LYS A 644 -48.53 23.99 -29.78
CA LYS A 644 -47.74 24.69 -30.80
C LYS A 644 -46.92 25.81 -30.18
N LEU A 645 -45.85 26.22 -30.87
CA LEU A 645 -45.04 27.37 -30.47
C LEU A 645 -45.91 28.63 -30.37
N ASP A 646 -45.70 29.42 -29.32
CA ASP A 646 -46.42 30.65 -28.97
C ASP A 646 -47.94 30.52 -28.73
N GLU A 647 -48.45 29.29 -28.61
CA GLU A 647 -49.86 29.04 -28.30
C GLU A 647 -50.13 29.16 -26.79
N VAL A 648 -51.15 29.94 -26.42
CA VAL A 648 -51.56 30.13 -25.03
C VAL A 648 -52.45 28.99 -24.57
N ASN A 649 -51.89 28.12 -23.71
CA ASN A 649 -52.58 26.96 -23.16
C ASN A 649 -52.91 27.16 -21.67
N LYS A 650 -54.07 26.68 -21.22
CA LYS A 650 -54.50 26.80 -19.82
C LYS A 650 -54.48 25.45 -19.13
N VAL A 651 -53.74 25.35 -18.02
CA VAL A 651 -53.68 24.17 -17.16
C VAL A 651 -53.99 24.59 -15.72
N GLY A 652 -55.20 24.30 -15.25
CA GLY A 652 -55.68 24.82 -13.97
C GLY A 652 -55.69 26.36 -13.95
N MET A 653 -54.94 26.97 -13.03
CA MET A 653 -54.74 28.42 -12.94
C MET A 653 -53.52 28.95 -13.71
N LYS A 654 -52.76 28.07 -14.40
CA LYS A 654 -51.56 28.46 -15.15
C LYS A 654 -51.90 28.80 -16.60
N ARG A 655 -51.32 29.90 -17.10
CA ARG A 655 -51.23 30.23 -18.53
C ARG A 655 -49.83 29.86 -19.00
N LEU A 656 -49.76 28.82 -19.83
CA LEU A 656 -48.53 28.26 -20.37
C LEU A 656 -48.38 28.68 -21.83
N ILE A 657 -47.20 29.18 -22.20
CA ILE A 657 -46.85 29.48 -23.60
C ILE A 657 -45.55 28.76 -23.90
N LEU A 658 -45.58 27.76 -24.80
CA LEU A 658 -44.36 27.09 -25.24
C LEU A 658 -43.55 28.04 -26.13
N LYS A 659 -42.30 28.32 -25.76
CA LYS A 659 -41.39 29.19 -26.51
C LYS A 659 -40.44 28.42 -27.40
N GLU A 660 -39.91 27.31 -26.89
CA GLU A 660 -38.95 26.51 -27.61
C GLU A 660 -39.04 25.05 -27.15
N ARG A 661 -38.90 24.12 -28.10
CA ARG A 661 -38.63 22.71 -27.82
C ARG A 661 -37.22 22.43 -28.35
N MET A 662 -36.36 21.91 -27.50
CA MET A 662 -34.93 21.77 -27.80
C MET A 662 -34.42 20.36 -27.45
N PRO A 663 -33.33 19.91 -28.08
CA PRO A 663 -32.68 18.65 -27.72
C PRO A 663 -32.27 18.64 -26.23
N PRO A 664 -32.27 17.47 -25.57
CA PRO A 664 -31.87 17.32 -24.16
C PRO A 664 -30.55 18.02 -23.81
N TYR A 665 -29.51 17.83 -24.64
CA TYR A 665 -28.21 18.46 -24.45
C TYR A 665 -28.27 19.99 -24.41
N VAL A 666 -29.08 20.61 -25.28
CA VAL A 666 -29.19 22.09 -25.33
C VAL A 666 -29.83 22.62 -24.04
N ALA A 667 -30.81 21.89 -23.51
CA ALA A 667 -31.40 22.24 -22.21
C ALA A 667 -30.40 22.02 -21.07
N VAL A 668 -29.67 20.90 -21.04
CA VAL A 668 -28.61 20.62 -20.06
C VAL A 668 -27.57 21.72 -20.04
N LEU A 669 -27.06 22.11 -21.21
CA LEU A 669 -26.11 23.21 -21.38
C LEU A 669 -26.64 24.51 -20.76
N ARG A 670 -27.85 24.94 -21.15
CA ARG A 670 -28.42 26.22 -20.68
C ARG A 670 -28.62 26.21 -19.18
N LEU A 671 -29.18 25.12 -18.65
CA LEU A 671 -29.43 24.96 -17.21
C LEU A 671 -28.13 24.86 -16.42
N ALA A 672 -27.13 24.13 -16.89
CA ALA A 672 -25.83 24.04 -16.23
C ALA A 672 -25.14 25.42 -16.17
N HIS A 673 -25.23 26.22 -17.24
CA HIS A 673 -24.71 27.60 -17.25
C HIS A 673 -25.50 28.52 -16.32
N GLU A 674 -26.82 28.41 -16.27
CA GLU A 674 -27.69 29.17 -15.36
C GLU A 674 -27.34 28.85 -13.90
N ILE A 675 -27.29 27.56 -13.53
CA ILE A 675 -26.89 27.12 -12.18
C ILE A 675 -25.50 27.63 -11.83
N ARG A 676 -24.52 27.50 -12.75
CA ARG A 676 -23.16 27.97 -12.53
C ARG A 676 -23.10 29.47 -12.28
N ASN A 677 -23.84 30.24 -13.06
CA ASN A 677 -23.88 31.70 -12.94
C ASN A 677 -24.59 32.15 -11.65
N GLU A 678 -25.71 31.52 -11.30
CA GLU A 678 -26.44 31.81 -10.06
C GLU A 678 -25.64 31.39 -8.80
N SER A 679 -24.86 30.31 -8.91
CA SER A 679 -24.05 29.78 -7.80
C SER A 679 -22.66 30.43 -7.71
N ASN A 680 -22.24 31.25 -8.67
CA ASN A 680 -20.93 31.89 -8.65
C ASN A 680 -20.92 33.04 -7.63
N ASP A 681 -20.20 32.84 -6.53
CA ASP A 681 -19.97 33.82 -5.47
C ASP A 681 -18.77 34.76 -5.74
N GLY A 682 -18.15 34.63 -6.91
CA GLY A 682 -16.95 35.36 -7.33
C GLY A 682 -15.67 34.51 -7.31
N THR A 683 -15.73 33.25 -6.86
CA THR A 683 -14.58 32.33 -6.89
C THR A 683 -14.36 31.66 -8.24
N ASP A 684 -15.39 31.60 -9.09
CA ASP A 684 -15.32 31.02 -10.43
C ASP A 684 -15.08 32.12 -11.48
N LEU A 685 -14.17 31.85 -12.43
CA LEU A 685 -13.87 32.74 -13.56
C LEU A 685 -15.02 32.80 -14.58
N PHE A 686 -15.98 31.87 -14.51
CA PHE A 686 -17.14 31.85 -15.40
C PHE A 686 -18.12 32.98 -15.09
N GLN A 687 -18.36 33.86 -16.06
CA GLN A 687 -19.38 34.91 -15.98
C GLN A 687 -20.26 34.87 -17.23
N SER A 688 -21.58 34.87 -17.03
CA SER A 688 -22.55 34.95 -18.12
C SER A 688 -23.06 36.39 -18.24
N ILE A 689 -23.15 36.89 -19.48
CA ILE A 689 -23.74 38.20 -19.79
C ILE A 689 -24.86 37.99 -20.79
N SER A 690 -26.07 38.44 -20.45
CA SER A 690 -27.19 38.46 -21.39
C SER A 690 -27.15 39.74 -22.21
N LEU A 691 -27.11 39.59 -23.53
CA LEU A 691 -27.13 40.71 -24.48
C LEU A 691 -28.49 40.78 -25.20
N PRO A 692 -29.09 41.96 -25.33
CA PRO A 692 -30.34 42.12 -26.09
C PRO A 692 -30.11 41.91 -27.58
N SER A 693 -31.16 41.51 -28.30
CA SER A 693 -31.09 41.21 -29.73
C SER A 693 -30.97 42.47 -30.61
N ASP A 694 -31.42 43.63 -30.11
CA ASP A 694 -31.26 44.90 -30.82
C ASP A 694 -29.81 45.40 -30.71
N PRO A 695 -29.11 45.63 -31.83
CA PRO A 695 -27.72 46.07 -31.80
C PRO A 695 -27.46 47.37 -31.02
N GLU A 696 -28.39 48.33 -31.05
CA GLU A 696 -28.23 49.60 -30.33
C GLU A 696 -28.39 49.42 -28.81
N GLU A 697 -29.41 48.67 -28.38
CA GLU A 697 -29.53 48.25 -26.98
C GLU A 697 -28.34 47.40 -26.53
N MET A 698 -27.82 46.52 -27.39
CA MET A 698 -26.66 45.68 -27.10
C MET A 698 -25.43 46.52 -26.85
N ILE A 699 -25.19 47.53 -27.70
CA ILE A 699 -24.10 48.49 -27.52
C ILE A 699 -24.25 49.22 -26.18
N ASN A 700 -25.47 49.58 -25.78
CA ASN A 700 -25.70 50.26 -24.50
C ASN A 700 -25.42 49.35 -23.30
N VAL A 701 -25.85 48.08 -23.35
CA VAL A 701 -25.54 47.09 -22.31
C VAL A 701 -24.05 46.82 -22.23
N ILE A 702 -23.37 46.61 -23.37
CA ILE A 702 -21.92 46.44 -23.42
C ILE A 702 -21.20 47.68 -22.87
N LYS A 703 -21.68 48.90 -23.16
CA LYS A 703 -21.13 50.14 -22.60
C LYS A 703 -21.26 50.25 -21.08
N ASP A 704 -22.24 49.59 -20.47
CA ASP A 704 -22.38 49.56 -19.01
C ASP A 704 -21.40 48.57 -18.34
N PHE A 705 -21.02 47.49 -19.03
CA PHE A 705 -19.94 46.58 -18.61
C PHE A 705 -18.55 47.12 -18.93
N LEU A 706 -18.44 47.91 -20.01
CA LEU A 706 -17.24 48.63 -20.33
C LEU A 706 -17.01 49.71 -19.26
N PRO A 707 -15.78 49.89 -18.80
CA PRO A 707 -15.43 50.95 -17.87
C PRO A 707 -15.86 52.30 -18.43
N LYS A 708 -16.78 52.97 -17.71
CA LYS A 708 -17.13 54.36 -18.00
C LYS A 708 -15.85 55.18 -17.88
N LYS A 709 -15.55 56.00 -18.89
CA LYS A 709 -14.39 56.91 -18.89
C LYS A 709 -14.36 57.67 -17.56
N GLU A 710 -13.48 57.28 -16.63
CA GLU A 710 -13.12 58.18 -15.56
C GLU A 710 -12.25 59.28 -16.15
N PRO A 711 -12.59 60.56 -15.94
CA PRO A 711 -11.72 61.62 -16.38
C PRO A 711 -10.48 61.64 -15.47
N LYS A 712 -9.34 61.37 -16.12
CA LYS A 712 -7.95 61.80 -15.80
C LYS A 712 -7.05 60.79 -15.08
N GLN A 713 -6.14 60.20 -15.85
CA GLN A 713 -4.71 60.54 -15.86
C GLN A 713 -4.10 59.94 -17.13
N ASP A 714 -3.22 60.66 -17.83
CA ASP A 714 -2.39 60.08 -18.90
C ASP A 714 -1.46 59.04 -18.26
N LEU A 715 -1.87 57.78 -18.26
CA LEU A 715 -1.06 56.65 -17.81
C LEU A 715 -0.04 56.33 -18.91
N ASN A 716 1.20 56.80 -18.71
CA ASN A 716 2.35 56.37 -19.49
C ASN A 716 2.89 55.09 -18.86
N ILE A 717 2.65 53.95 -19.51
CA ILE A 717 3.10 52.63 -19.03
C ILE A 717 4.26 52.19 -19.92
N ASN A 718 5.38 51.81 -19.29
CA ASN A 718 6.57 51.36 -20.01
C ASN A 718 6.30 50.03 -20.73
N GLU A 719 6.69 49.92 -21.99
CA GLU A 719 6.48 48.71 -22.81
C GLU A 719 7.22 47.47 -22.29
N ASN A 720 8.32 47.68 -21.57
CA ASN A 720 9.15 46.62 -21.00
C ASN A 720 8.55 46.01 -19.72
N ILE A 721 7.49 46.61 -19.17
CA ILE A 721 6.73 46.00 -18.07
C ILE A 721 5.96 44.80 -18.63
N PRO A 722 5.97 43.62 -17.98
CA PRO A 722 5.18 42.49 -18.45
C PRO A 722 3.68 42.83 -18.47
N VAL A 723 2.95 42.32 -19.47
CA VAL A 723 1.55 42.69 -19.76
C VAL A 723 0.66 42.59 -18.51
N ASN A 724 0.81 41.55 -17.69
CA ASN A 724 -0.01 41.38 -16.48
C ASN A 724 0.14 42.55 -15.48
N PHE A 725 1.36 43.07 -15.29
CA PHE A 725 1.58 44.24 -14.43
C PHE A 725 1.00 45.52 -15.05
N ARG A 726 1.04 45.65 -16.39
CA ARG A 726 0.39 46.77 -17.07
C ARG A 726 -1.12 46.74 -16.86
N LEU A 727 -1.73 45.57 -17.01
CA LEU A 727 -3.16 45.39 -16.80
C LEU A 727 -3.55 45.69 -15.35
N ASP A 728 -2.77 45.24 -14.38
CA ASP A 728 -3.05 45.51 -12.95
C ASP A 728 -2.89 47.00 -12.57
N LEU A 729 -2.01 47.74 -13.26
CA LEU A 729 -1.90 49.20 -13.14
C LEU A 729 -3.11 49.94 -13.75
N ILE A 730 -3.78 49.35 -14.74
CA ILE A 730 -4.94 49.95 -15.42
C ILE A 730 -6.23 49.70 -14.63
N ALA A 731 -6.46 48.45 -14.21
CA ALA A 731 -7.57 48.11 -13.31
C ALA A 731 -7.16 46.95 -12.41
N LYS A 732 -6.85 47.29 -11.15
CA LYS A 732 -6.36 46.35 -10.14
C LYS A 732 -7.36 45.22 -9.92
N ASN A 733 -6.90 43.98 -10.01
CA ASN A 733 -7.71 42.76 -9.85
C ASN A 733 -8.86 42.59 -10.86
N GLU A 734 -8.94 43.40 -11.93
CA GLU A 734 -10.01 43.33 -12.94
C GLU A 734 -9.40 43.17 -14.33
N GLN A 735 -8.71 42.05 -14.58
CA GLN A 735 -7.88 41.82 -15.78
C GLN A 735 -8.64 41.97 -17.11
N VAL A 736 -9.91 41.53 -17.17
CA VAL A 736 -10.74 41.68 -18.37
C VAL A 736 -11.07 43.14 -18.62
N LYS A 737 -11.43 43.88 -17.58
CA LYS A 737 -11.68 45.33 -17.65
C LYS A 737 -10.41 46.09 -18.01
N ALA A 738 -9.29 45.78 -17.37
CA ALA A 738 -7.98 46.35 -17.69
C ALA A 738 -7.60 46.14 -19.16
N SER A 739 -7.84 44.94 -19.69
CA SER A 739 -7.57 44.59 -21.08
C SER A 739 -8.46 45.39 -22.02
N LEU A 740 -9.75 45.50 -21.70
CA LEU A 740 -10.70 46.31 -22.46
C LEU A 740 -10.34 47.80 -22.44
N ILE A 741 -9.94 48.37 -21.29
CA ILE A 741 -9.46 49.77 -21.21
C ILE A 741 -8.20 49.93 -22.06
N SER A 742 -7.23 49.03 -21.93
CA SER A 742 -5.98 49.07 -22.70
C SER A 742 -6.21 49.03 -24.21
N LEU A 743 -7.26 48.34 -24.67
CA LEU A 743 -7.61 48.22 -26.09
C LEU A 743 -8.48 49.38 -26.60
N THR A 744 -9.24 50.05 -25.73
CA THR A 744 -10.26 51.03 -26.15
C THR A 744 -9.94 52.48 -25.77
N ASP A 745 -9.07 52.71 -24.77
CA ASP A 745 -8.70 54.05 -24.32
C ASP A 745 -7.43 54.55 -25.02
N LYS A 746 -7.60 55.51 -25.94
CA LYS A 746 -6.52 56.18 -26.67
C LYS A 746 -5.60 57.03 -25.79
N ASN A 747 -5.94 57.24 -24.51
CA ASN A 747 -5.13 58.02 -23.57
C ASN A 747 -4.07 57.16 -22.86
N ILE A 748 -4.17 55.83 -22.92
CA ILE A 748 -3.11 54.94 -22.44
C ILE A 748 -1.99 54.95 -23.48
N LYS A 749 -0.85 55.55 -23.13
CA LYS A 749 0.32 55.62 -24.00
C LYS A 749 1.37 54.63 -23.52
N ILE A 750 1.59 53.61 -24.33
CA ILE A 750 2.72 52.71 -24.16
C ILE A 750 3.93 53.41 -24.76
N LYS A 751 4.93 53.72 -23.94
CA LYS A 751 6.17 54.36 -24.37
C LYS A 751 7.35 53.45 -24.08
N ASP A 752 8.26 53.38 -25.04
CA ASP A 752 9.59 52.87 -24.83
C ASP A 752 10.45 53.88 -24.06
N PHE A 753 11.56 53.46 -23.47
CA PHE A 753 12.51 54.41 -22.90
C PHE A 753 12.97 55.36 -24.02
N GLU A 754 12.77 56.67 -23.85
CA GLU A 754 13.62 57.62 -24.55
C GLU A 754 15.04 57.35 -24.06
N ALA A 755 15.88 56.76 -24.91
CA ALA A 755 17.29 56.61 -24.66
C ALA A 755 17.88 58.00 -24.39
N GLY A 756 18.07 58.32 -23.11
CA GLY A 756 18.78 59.52 -22.69
C GLY A 756 20.19 59.48 -23.27
N GLY A 757 20.56 60.57 -23.95
CA GLY A 757 21.94 60.83 -24.37
C GLY A 757 22.87 61.14 -23.21
#